data_AF-A0A956FAU6-F1
#
_entry.id   AF-A0A956FAU6-F1
#
_cell.length_a   1.000
_cell.length_b   1.000
_cell.length_c   1.000
_cell.angle_alpha   90.00
_cell.angle_beta   90.00
_cell.angle_gamma   90.00
#
_symmetry.space_group_name_H-M   'P 1'
#
loop_
_entity.id
_entity.type
_entity.pdbx_description
1 polymer ?
#
loop_
_entity_poly.entity_id
_entity_poly.type
_entity_poly.pdbx_seq_one_letter_code
_entity_poly.pdbx_strand_id
1 'polypeptide(L)'
;MEDRYYTLFVAIRRIAESYEVTLSHRDPGSQAEVAPVRGPAAFDPAQLLPLQNDPTAYGRRLAEQLFGAEAIQQRFAKVETAAETADAFLRVLIKLDPSAQELQSLRWELLCHPERGTPLGSSEKVLLSRFIVSSDWRPVRLRARTELDVLIAVAAPDHGKLERMRLAPVDFEGESSRIREALGDIRSRTIGGPGSPLTLNRLLDALREEVDVLYLVAHGMFGRSSSTPALVLEDEQGEADVVKGDDLAIRLGELQRGPRLVVLVSCQSAGDGAAVEGPHRATVQATLAGRLADAGVPGVIAMQGRISMTSIETMMPTLFTELRRDGQIDRALAVARGKVRERSDWWMPALYSRLTAGRLWYSPGFHGNKDEEVWRRLLPSVRRGKVVPIIGPRLLEAAHGDAHETALRLAGASKFPLARHEWDDLPRVTQYMSVKEARFNALEAYKEQLKNDLIEAHREWLPAKAVQDPKLGKLLMLVGDRLRENDHDAYRTLAGLPASVYVTTNFDPLLERALAANDRKPQQVLSRWRYRSKPAGADEQPIPEEPSAKTPVVYHVFGAFGSKSDKDLVLTEDDYFDYLIDTAAGQLMPDTVGSALVDSSLLFLGFRLTDWHFRVLFRLMMSLGGKERLKDYCHVAVQLDPDMQRMSDVDGAKAYLAAYFGKEANIDVYWGSSEDFLAALGGALQAEGDAAEEEPEASDDDEWDFLS
;
A
#
# COMPACT_ATOMS: atom_id res chain seq x y z
N MET A 1 -10.04 -14.91 12.44
CA MET A 1 -10.40 -15.24 11.05
C MET A 1 -10.22 -13.97 10.26
N GLU A 2 -9.40 -13.99 9.21
CA GLU A 2 -9.31 -12.86 8.29
C GLU A 2 -10.61 -12.75 7.48
N ASP A 3 -11.09 -11.53 7.31
CA ASP A 3 -12.29 -11.25 6.54
C ASP A 3 -12.06 -11.60 5.06
N ARG A 4 -12.92 -12.44 4.48
CA ARG A 4 -12.87 -12.82 3.07
C ARG A 4 -13.84 -11.99 2.24
N TYR A 5 -13.45 -11.64 1.02
CA TYR A 5 -14.22 -10.74 0.16
C TYR A 5 -14.47 -11.34 -1.23
N TYR A 6 -15.70 -11.81 -1.47
CA TYR A 6 -16.15 -12.10 -2.83
C TYR A 6 -16.47 -10.78 -3.52
N THR A 7 -15.79 -10.50 -4.63
CA THR A 7 -16.01 -9.23 -5.35
C THR A 7 -16.83 -9.46 -6.61
N LEU A 8 -18.01 -8.87 -6.68
CA LEU A 8 -18.85 -8.78 -7.88
C LEU A 8 -18.66 -7.43 -8.55
N PHE A 9 -18.19 -7.43 -9.79
CA PHE A 9 -18.11 -6.25 -10.63
C PHE A 9 -19.38 -6.13 -11.47
N VAL A 10 -20.08 -5.02 -11.33
CA VAL A 10 -21.27 -4.68 -12.12
C VAL A 10 -20.87 -3.59 -13.11
N ALA A 11 -20.46 -3.99 -14.32
CA ALA A 11 -20.06 -3.05 -15.36
C ALA A 11 -21.26 -2.69 -16.25
N ILE A 12 -21.51 -1.40 -16.45
CA ILE A 12 -22.64 -0.89 -17.23
C ILE A 12 -22.10 0.00 -18.34
N ARG A 13 -22.47 -0.31 -19.58
CA ARG A 13 -22.11 0.47 -20.77
C ARG A 13 -23.33 0.73 -21.64
N ARG A 14 -23.32 1.84 -22.37
CA ARG A 14 -24.38 2.18 -23.30
C ARG A 14 -24.15 1.47 -24.64
N ILE A 15 -25.19 0.84 -25.17
CA ILE A 15 -25.23 0.22 -26.49
C ILE A 15 -26.44 0.78 -27.23
N ALA A 16 -26.17 1.68 -28.19
CA ALA A 16 -27.18 2.47 -28.89
C ALA A 16 -28.12 3.21 -27.90
N GLU A 17 -29.42 2.91 -27.92
CA GLU A 17 -30.44 3.50 -27.03
C GLU A 17 -30.72 2.66 -25.77
N SER A 18 -29.89 1.66 -25.48
CA SER A 18 -30.04 0.76 -24.32
C SER A 18 -28.73 0.62 -23.54
N TYR A 19 -28.77 -0.13 -22.44
CA TYR A 19 -27.57 -0.45 -21.67
C TYR A 19 -27.32 -1.96 -21.67
N GLU A 20 -26.05 -2.34 -21.54
CA GLU A 20 -25.66 -3.71 -21.27
C GLU A 20 -24.97 -3.76 -19.90
N VAL A 21 -25.42 -4.70 -19.08
CA VAL A 21 -24.81 -5.03 -17.80
C VAL A 21 -23.93 -6.24 -17.99
N THR A 22 -22.70 -6.15 -17.51
CA THR A 22 -21.75 -7.26 -17.46
C THR A 22 -21.41 -7.55 -15.99
N LEU A 23 -21.71 -8.77 -15.54
CA LEU A 23 -21.29 -9.27 -14.24
C LEU A 23 -20.03 -10.14 -14.39
N SER A 24 -18.94 -9.70 -13.78
CA SER A 24 -17.77 -10.54 -13.51
C SER A 24 -17.56 -10.64 -11.99
N HIS A 25 -16.85 -11.66 -11.53
CA HIS A 25 -16.57 -11.81 -10.11
C HIS A 25 -15.15 -12.32 -9.86
N ARG A 26 -14.70 -12.11 -8.63
CA ARG A 26 -13.44 -12.63 -8.09
C ARG A 26 -13.76 -13.38 -6.81
N ASP A 27 -13.33 -14.63 -6.78
CA ASP A 27 -13.42 -15.51 -5.62
C ASP A 27 -12.05 -15.51 -4.93
N PRO A 28 -11.95 -15.11 -3.64
CA PRO A 28 -10.68 -15.10 -2.91
C PRO A 28 -10.09 -16.50 -2.68
N GLY A 29 -10.85 -17.57 -2.92
CA GLY A 29 -10.38 -18.95 -2.80
C GLY A 29 -10.01 -19.60 -4.15
N SER A 30 -10.11 -18.88 -5.27
CA SER A 30 -9.94 -19.46 -6.61
C SER A 30 -9.12 -18.58 -7.54
N GLN A 31 -8.09 -19.18 -8.15
CA GLN A 31 -7.31 -18.54 -9.22
C GLN A 31 -7.96 -18.70 -10.61
N ALA A 32 -9.07 -19.44 -10.72
CA ALA A 32 -9.72 -19.68 -12.00
C ALA A 32 -10.51 -18.45 -12.46
N GLU A 33 -10.23 -17.98 -13.67
CA GLU A 33 -11.03 -16.92 -14.29
C GLU A 33 -12.35 -17.49 -14.83
N VAL A 34 -13.47 -16.96 -14.34
CA VAL A 34 -14.80 -17.35 -14.79
C VAL A 34 -15.31 -16.31 -15.79
N ALA A 35 -15.75 -16.77 -16.95
CA ALA A 35 -16.27 -15.90 -18.00
C ALA A 35 -17.41 -15.00 -17.48
N PRO A 36 -17.41 -13.70 -17.84
CA PRO A 36 -18.44 -12.77 -17.42
C PRO A 36 -19.80 -13.09 -18.06
N VAL A 37 -20.88 -12.73 -17.38
CA VAL A 37 -22.25 -12.84 -17.92
C VAL A 37 -22.73 -11.46 -18.34
N ARG A 38 -23.38 -11.38 -19.51
CA ARG A 38 -23.92 -10.14 -20.06
C ARG A 38 -25.42 -10.22 -20.22
N GLY A 39 -26.10 -9.10 -20.04
CA GLY A 39 -27.53 -8.99 -20.22
C GLY A 39 -27.96 -7.55 -20.51
N PRO A 40 -29.06 -7.35 -21.26
CA PRO A 40 -29.61 -6.03 -21.49
C PRO A 40 -30.15 -5.43 -20.19
N ALA A 41 -30.05 -4.11 -20.05
CA ALA A 41 -30.70 -3.32 -19.01
C ALA A 41 -31.26 -2.03 -19.59
N ALA A 42 -32.32 -1.52 -18.96
CA ALA A 42 -32.96 -0.28 -19.36
C ALA A 42 -33.12 0.60 -18.12
N PHE A 43 -32.29 1.65 -18.02
CA PHE A 43 -32.44 2.66 -16.98
C PHE A 43 -33.36 3.76 -17.49
N ASP A 44 -34.58 3.82 -16.94
CA ASP A 44 -35.61 4.77 -17.34
C ASP A 44 -35.80 5.83 -16.23
N PRO A 45 -35.24 7.04 -16.39
CA PRO A 45 -35.41 8.12 -15.43
C PRO A 45 -36.88 8.52 -15.22
N ALA A 46 -37.75 8.36 -16.21
CA ALA A 46 -39.16 8.71 -16.09
C ALA A 46 -39.92 7.80 -15.10
N GLN A 47 -39.42 6.58 -14.89
CA GLN A 47 -39.96 5.65 -13.88
C GLN A 47 -39.35 5.86 -12.49
N LEU A 48 -38.13 6.39 -12.42
CA LEU A 48 -37.40 6.59 -11.16
C LEU A 48 -37.69 7.96 -10.52
N LEU A 49 -37.89 9.00 -11.33
CA LEU A 49 -38.15 10.37 -10.89
C LEU A 49 -39.39 10.48 -9.97
N PRO A 50 -40.55 9.84 -10.27
CA PRO A 50 -41.72 9.90 -9.39
C PRO A 50 -41.48 9.23 -8.02
N LEU A 51 -40.51 8.33 -7.92
CA LEU A 51 -40.19 7.55 -6.73
C LEU A 51 -39.13 8.22 -5.84
N GLN A 52 -38.65 9.41 -6.17
CA GLN A 52 -37.55 10.05 -5.43
C GLN A 52 -37.83 10.33 -3.94
N ASN A 53 -39.11 10.39 -3.55
CA ASN A 53 -39.51 10.57 -2.15
C ASN A 53 -39.86 9.25 -1.45
N ASP A 54 -39.79 8.11 -2.15
CA ASP A 54 -39.95 6.77 -1.60
C ASP A 54 -38.68 5.96 -1.89
N PRO A 55 -37.68 6.02 -0.99
CA PRO A 55 -36.39 5.37 -1.20
C PRO A 55 -36.50 3.85 -1.42
N THR A 56 -37.47 3.19 -0.79
CA THR A 56 -37.68 1.74 -0.93
C THR A 56 -38.26 1.41 -2.29
N ALA A 57 -39.29 2.13 -2.75
CA ALA A 57 -39.86 1.92 -4.08
C ALA A 57 -38.84 2.25 -5.19
N TYR A 58 -38.08 3.35 -5.03
CA TYR A 58 -36.99 3.70 -5.93
C TYR A 58 -35.97 2.57 -6.04
N GLY A 59 -35.52 2.04 -4.90
CA GLY A 59 -34.55 0.95 -4.83
C GLY A 59 -34.99 -0.34 -5.52
N ARG A 60 -36.27 -0.71 -5.36
CA ARG A 60 -36.88 -1.86 -6.04
C ARG A 60 -36.98 -1.65 -7.55
N ARG A 61 -37.44 -0.48 -7.98
CA ARG A 61 -37.52 -0.15 -9.42
C ARG A 61 -36.13 -0.10 -10.07
N LEU A 62 -35.12 0.40 -9.36
CA LEU A 62 -33.73 0.36 -9.84
C LEU A 62 -33.22 -1.08 -9.95
N ALA A 63 -33.57 -1.96 -9.00
CA ALA A 63 -33.22 -3.37 -9.05
C ALA A 63 -33.89 -4.10 -10.21
N GLU A 64 -35.18 -3.84 -10.47
CA GLU A 64 -35.91 -4.38 -11.63
C GLU A 64 -35.22 -3.99 -12.95
N GLN A 65 -34.73 -2.76 -13.05
CA GLN A 65 -34.03 -2.25 -14.23
C GLN A 65 -32.62 -2.86 -14.41
N LEU A 66 -31.87 -3.07 -13.32
CA LEU A 66 -30.52 -3.64 -13.35
C LEU A 66 -30.52 -5.17 -13.55
N PHE A 67 -31.40 -5.88 -12.87
CA PHE A 67 -31.46 -7.34 -12.83
C PHE A 67 -32.52 -7.94 -13.75
N GLY A 68 -33.09 -7.17 -14.68
CA GLY A 68 -34.19 -7.61 -15.55
C GLY A 68 -33.84 -8.79 -16.48
N ALA A 69 -32.56 -9.02 -16.77
CA ALA A 69 -32.11 -10.20 -17.50
C ALA A 69 -31.89 -11.39 -16.55
N GLU A 70 -32.54 -12.53 -16.82
CA GLU A 70 -32.47 -13.73 -15.98
C GLU A 70 -31.03 -14.19 -15.71
N ALA A 71 -30.16 -14.12 -16.72
CA ALA A 71 -28.75 -14.50 -16.57
C ALA A 71 -27.99 -13.61 -15.56
N ILE A 72 -28.34 -12.32 -15.48
CA ILE A 72 -27.75 -11.36 -14.54
C ILE A 72 -28.24 -11.64 -13.12
N GLN A 73 -29.54 -11.87 -12.94
CA GLN A 73 -30.11 -12.27 -11.64
C GLN A 73 -29.50 -13.59 -11.14
N GLN A 74 -29.45 -14.63 -11.98
CA GLN A 74 -28.87 -15.92 -11.62
C GLN A 74 -27.38 -15.80 -11.25
N ARG A 75 -26.62 -14.95 -11.97
CA ARG A 75 -25.20 -14.74 -11.65
C ARG A 75 -25.03 -14.04 -10.31
N PHE A 76 -25.83 -13.01 -10.02
CA PHE A 76 -25.83 -12.34 -8.72
C PHE A 76 -26.11 -13.32 -7.58
N ALA A 77 -27.19 -14.10 -7.68
CA ALA A 77 -27.59 -15.07 -6.66
C ALA A 77 -26.50 -16.15 -6.42
N LYS A 78 -25.84 -16.63 -7.48
CA LYS A 78 -24.74 -17.59 -7.35
C LYS A 78 -23.55 -17.03 -6.58
N VAL A 79 -23.14 -15.80 -6.87
CA VAL A 79 -22.01 -15.16 -6.19
C VAL A 79 -22.37 -14.81 -4.74
N GLU A 80 -23.60 -14.37 -4.48
CA GLU A 80 -24.10 -14.16 -3.12
C GLU A 80 -24.09 -15.46 -2.32
N THR A 81 -24.66 -16.53 -2.86
CA THR A 81 -24.69 -17.86 -2.21
C THR A 81 -23.28 -18.38 -1.91
N ALA A 82 -22.33 -18.16 -2.82
CA ALA A 82 -20.94 -18.55 -2.61
C ALA A 82 -20.30 -17.77 -1.44
N ALA A 83 -20.52 -16.46 -1.39
CA ALA A 83 -20.04 -15.61 -0.29
C ALA A 83 -20.65 -16.05 1.06
N GLU A 84 -21.96 -16.29 1.11
CA GLU A 84 -22.65 -16.75 2.32
C GLU A 84 -22.16 -18.12 2.79
N THR A 85 -21.96 -19.07 1.87
CA THR A 85 -21.46 -20.42 2.18
C THR A 85 -20.04 -20.38 2.74
N ALA A 86 -19.24 -19.40 2.33
CA ALA A 86 -17.87 -19.20 2.77
C ALA A 86 -17.74 -18.31 4.02
N ASP A 87 -18.86 -17.86 4.60
CA ASP A 87 -18.92 -16.86 5.68
C ASP A 87 -18.11 -15.59 5.36
N ALA A 88 -18.26 -15.13 4.10
CA ALA A 88 -17.49 -14.03 3.52
C ALA A 88 -18.39 -12.84 3.17
N PHE A 89 -17.78 -11.65 3.04
CA PHE A 89 -18.45 -10.45 2.56
C PHE A 89 -18.67 -10.50 1.05
N LEU A 90 -19.81 -9.97 0.59
CA LEU A 90 -20.07 -9.72 -0.83
C LEU A 90 -19.79 -8.25 -1.14
N ARG A 91 -18.69 -7.96 -1.82
CA ARG A 91 -18.37 -6.63 -2.33
C ARG A 91 -18.99 -6.43 -3.71
N VAL A 92 -19.80 -5.39 -3.87
CA VAL A 92 -20.47 -5.03 -5.13
C VAL A 92 -19.89 -3.72 -5.63
N LEU A 93 -19.19 -3.78 -6.76
CA LEU A 93 -18.52 -2.64 -7.38
C LEU A 93 -19.29 -2.19 -8.63
N ILE A 94 -19.98 -1.06 -8.55
CA ILE A 94 -20.69 -0.46 -9.69
C ILE A 94 -19.68 0.28 -10.56
N LYS A 95 -19.44 -0.24 -11.77
CA LYS A 95 -18.51 0.30 -12.76
C LYS A 95 -19.30 0.91 -13.92
N LEU A 96 -19.30 2.23 -14.03
CA LEU A 96 -19.95 2.93 -15.14
C LEU A 96 -18.91 3.26 -16.21
N ASP A 97 -19.15 2.76 -17.42
CA ASP A 97 -18.35 3.07 -18.61
C ASP A 97 -18.45 4.57 -18.96
N PRO A 98 -17.43 5.19 -19.59
CA PRO A 98 -17.53 6.56 -20.10
C PRO A 98 -18.78 6.86 -20.93
N SER A 99 -19.36 5.85 -21.60
CA SER A 99 -20.61 5.98 -22.37
C SER A 99 -21.90 6.01 -21.53
N ALA A 100 -21.83 5.74 -20.23
CA ALA A 100 -22.99 5.62 -19.34
C ALA A 100 -22.86 6.49 -18.07
N GLN A 101 -22.07 7.57 -18.12
CA GLN A 101 -21.79 8.41 -16.94
C GLN A 101 -23.01 9.17 -16.42
N GLU A 102 -24.05 9.34 -17.23
CA GLU A 102 -25.36 9.86 -16.81
C GLU A 102 -25.98 9.05 -15.67
N LEU A 103 -25.66 7.75 -15.60
CA LEU A 103 -26.18 6.86 -14.56
C LEU A 103 -25.54 7.09 -13.19
N GLN A 104 -24.50 7.93 -13.08
CA GLN A 104 -23.97 8.35 -11.78
C GLN A 104 -24.99 9.14 -10.96
N SER A 105 -25.95 9.79 -11.61
CA SER A 105 -27.04 10.49 -10.92
C SER A 105 -28.02 9.55 -10.20
N LEU A 106 -28.01 8.26 -10.53
CA LEU A 106 -28.86 7.27 -9.89
C LEU A 106 -28.40 6.99 -8.45
N ARG A 107 -29.37 6.70 -7.59
CA ARG A 107 -29.15 6.40 -6.17
C ARG A 107 -28.82 4.92 -5.99
N TRP A 108 -27.66 4.51 -6.48
CA TRP A 108 -27.20 3.12 -6.41
C TRP A 108 -27.21 2.55 -4.99
N GLU A 109 -27.01 3.40 -3.99
CA GLU A 109 -27.04 3.07 -2.56
C GLU A 109 -28.39 2.51 -2.11
N LEU A 110 -29.48 2.85 -2.83
CA LEU A 110 -30.82 2.32 -2.60
C LEU A 110 -31.09 0.99 -3.30
N LEU A 111 -30.17 0.49 -4.13
CA LEU A 111 -30.37 -0.74 -4.90
C LEU A 111 -30.83 -1.88 -3.99
N CYS A 112 -31.99 -2.45 -4.31
CA CYS A 112 -32.54 -3.59 -3.57
C CYS A 112 -32.05 -4.91 -4.13
N HIS A 113 -32.07 -5.93 -3.27
CA HIS A 113 -31.91 -7.32 -3.69
C HIS A 113 -33.04 -7.70 -4.65
N PRO A 114 -32.75 -8.34 -5.81
CA PRO A 114 -33.75 -8.59 -6.85
C PRO A 114 -34.89 -9.51 -6.39
N GLU A 115 -34.62 -10.49 -5.53
CA GLU A 115 -35.65 -11.42 -5.01
C GLU A 115 -36.28 -10.98 -3.69
N ARG A 116 -35.45 -10.68 -2.67
CA ARG A 116 -35.90 -10.29 -1.33
C ARG A 116 -36.52 -8.89 -1.27
N GLY A 117 -36.20 -8.01 -2.22
CA GLY A 117 -36.68 -6.62 -2.23
C GLY A 117 -36.17 -5.75 -1.06
N THR A 118 -35.14 -6.22 -0.34
CA THR A 118 -34.47 -5.52 0.76
C THR A 118 -33.30 -4.69 0.25
N PRO A 119 -33.00 -3.51 0.81
CA PRO A 119 -31.84 -2.71 0.39
C PRO A 119 -30.52 -3.48 0.56
N LEU A 120 -29.64 -3.43 -0.43
CA LEU A 120 -28.30 -4.04 -0.37
C LEU A 120 -27.36 -3.19 0.49
N GLY A 121 -27.40 -1.86 0.33
CA GLY A 121 -26.45 -0.94 0.96
C GLY A 121 -26.62 -0.72 2.46
N SER A 122 -27.65 -1.31 3.10
CA SER A 122 -27.89 -1.24 4.54
C SER A 122 -27.45 -2.50 5.30
N SER A 123 -26.91 -3.49 4.59
CA SER A 123 -26.39 -4.73 5.16
C SER A 123 -24.88 -4.65 5.34
N GLU A 124 -24.38 -5.07 6.50
CA GLU A 124 -22.94 -5.21 6.73
C GLU A 124 -22.32 -6.34 5.89
N LYS A 125 -23.14 -7.28 5.40
CA LYS A 125 -22.68 -8.38 4.53
C LYS A 125 -22.41 -7.96 3.09
N VAL A 126 -22.99 -6.83 2.65
CA VAL A 126 -22.90 -6.37 1.26
C VAL A 126 -22.21 -5.00 1.19
N LEU A 127 -21.01 -4.98 0.63
CA LEU A 127 -20.16 -3.80 0.56
C LEU A 127 -20.32 -3.12 -0.80
N LEU A 128 -21.22 -2.14 -0.87
CA LEU A 128 -21.53 -1.44 -2.11
C LEU A 128 -20.70 -0.17 -2.29
N SER A 129 -19.97 -0.08 -3.40
CA SER A 129 -19.25 1.13 -3.80
C SER A 129 -19.30 1.40 -5.30
N ARG A 130 -19.10 2.67 -5.67
CA ARG A 130 -18.99 3.14 -7.04
C ARG A 130 -17.52 3.13 -7.43
N PHE A 131 -17.17 2.33 -8.43
CA PHE A 131 -15.80 2.21 -8.90
C PHE A 131 -15.54 3.15 -10.07
N ILE A 132 -14.59 4.07 -9.90
CA ILE A 132 -14.25 5.10 -10.90
C ILE A 132 -12.98 4.69 -11.65
N VAL A 133 -13.05 4.77 -12.98
CA VAL A 133 -11.89 4.61 -13.85
C VAL A 133 -11.30 6.00 -14.10
N SER A 134 -10.22 6.33 -13.38
CA SER A 134 -9.53 7.61 -13.51
C SER A 134 -8.46 7.55 -14.60
N SER A 135 -8.19 8.70 -15.23
CA SER A 135 -7.07 8.90 -16.16
C SER A 135 -5.73 9.13 -15.44
N ASP A 136 -5.73 9.25 -14.12
CA ASP A 136 -4.52 9.39 -13.32
C ASP A 136 -3.82 8.04 -13.14
N TRP A 137 -2.63 7.92 -13.71
CA TRP A 137 -1.79 6.72 -13.71
C TRP A 137 -0.89 6.60 -12.47
N ARG A 138 -0.93 7.57 -11.54
CA ARG A 138 -0.17 7.46 -10.29
C ARG A 138 -0.60 6.21 -9.50
N PRO A 139 0.34 5.36 -9.07
CA PRO A 139 0.01 4.18 -8.27
C PRO A 139 -0.47 4.61 -6.88
N VAL A 140 -1.44 3.87 -6.31
CA VAL A 140 -1.85 4.10 -4.92
C VAL A 140 -1.08 3.13 -4.03
N ARG A 141 -0.06 3.62 -3.33
CA ARG A 141 0.81 2.82 -2.43
C ARG A 141 0.22 2.84 -1.04
N LEU A 142 -0.16 1.71 -0.41
CA LEU A 142 -0.66 1.70 0.98
C LEU A 142 0.42 2.19 1.99
N ARG A 143 0.01 2.78 3.11
CA ARG A 143 0.90 3.09 4.26
C ARG A 143 0.64 2.14 5.42
N ALA A 144 1.60 2.05 6.33
CA ALA A 144 1.39 1.39 7.61
C ALA A 144 0.38 2.20 8.45
N ARG A 145 -0.46 1.52 9.24
CA ARG A 145 -1.44 2.15 10.13
C ARG A 145 -0.81 3.19 11.07
N THR A 146 0.41 2.92 11.55
CA THR A 146 1.15 3.75 12.52
C THR A 146 1.62 5.09 11.96
N GLU A 147 1.59 5.25 10.65
CA GLU A 147 2.00 6.47 9.94
C GLU A 147 0.83 7.35 9.51
N LEU A 148 -0.41 6.93 9.76
CA LEU A 148 -1.58 7.63 9.25
C LEU A 148 -1.78 8.99 9.89
N ASP A 149 -1.98 10.00 9.04
CA ASP A 149 -2.38 11.36 9.45
C ASP A 149 -3.78 11.71 8.94
N VAL A 150 -4.63 12.18 9.86
CA VAL A 150 -5.99 12.62 9.56
C VAL A 150 -6.14 14.13 9.80
N LEU A 151 -6.49 14.84 8.75
CA LEU A 151 -6.85 16.25 8.80
C LEU A 151 -8.36 16.40 8.97
N ILE A 152 -8.77 16.91 10.13
CA ILE A 152 -10.14 17.32 10.44
C ILE A 152 -10.28 18.80 10.07
N ALA A 153 -10.94 19.10 8.97
CA ALA A 153 -11.17 20.46 8.48
C ALA A 153 -12.65 20.81 8.59
N VAL A 154 -12.98 21.84 9.36
CA VAL A 154 -14.38 22.25 9.59
C VAL A 154 -14.55 23.73 9.26
N ALA A 155 -15.36 24.04 8.25
CA ALA A 155 -15.76 25.40 7.93
C ALA A 155 -16.94 25.81 8.80
N ALA A 156 -16.73 26.83 9.64
CA ALA A 156 -17.75 27.34 10.57
C ALA A 156 -17.86 28.88 10.46
N PRO A 157 -18.26 29.42 9.30
CA PRO A 157 -18.32 30.86 9.08
C PRO A 157 -19.31 31.57 10.03
N ASP A 158 -19.08 32.87 10.22
CA ASP A 158 -19.90 33.71 11.10
C ASP A 158 -21.39 33.77 10.70
N HIS A 159 -22.26 33.95 11.70
CA HIS A 159 -23.72 33.85 11.54
C HIS A 159 -24.33 34.83 10.53
N GLY A 160 -23.76 36.04 10.38
CA GLY A 160 -24.39 37.13 9.63
C GLY A 160 -24.64 36.83 8.14
N LYS A 161 -23.71 36.13 7.48
CA LYS A 161 -23.83 35.76 6.06
C LYS A 161 -24.50 34.39 5.86
N LEU A 162 -24.36 33.46 6.83
CA LEU A 162 -25.08 32.18 6.84
C LEU A 162 -26.60 32.35 6.85
N GLU A 163 -27.13 33.30 7.64
CA GLU A 163 -28.57 33.59 7.67
C GLU A 163 -29.10 34.06 6.30
N ARG A 164 -28.34 34.93 5.62
CA ARG A 164 -28.68 35.41 4.26
C ARG A 164 -28.72 34.26 3.25
N MET A 165 -27.85 33.27 3.45
CA MET A 165 -27.77 32.06 2.62
C MET A 165 -28.74 30.95 3.06
N ARG A 166 -29.47 31.14 4.18
CA ARG A 166 -30.38 30.17 4.80
C ARG A 166 -29.68 28.86 5.17
N LEU A 167 -28.45 28.97 5.66
CA LEU A 167 -27.63 27.85 6.11
C LEU A 167 -27.61 27.82 7.65
N ALA A 168 -27.67 26.62 8.22
CA ALA A 168 -27.57 26.43 9.66
C ALA A 168 -26.11 26.59 10.13
N PRO A 169 -25.87 27.02 11.37
CA PRO A 169 -24.52 27.03 11.91
C PRO A 169 -23.94 25.62 12.02
N VAL A 170 -22.63 25.51 11.84
CA VAL A 170 -21.88 24.26 11.98
C VAL A 170 -21.32 24.17 13.40
N ASP A 171 -21.56 23.05 14.08
CA ASP A 171 -21.03 22.77 15.41
C ASP A 171 -19.56 22.32 15.32
N PHE A 172 -18.64 23.29 15.26
CA PHE A 172 -17.20 23.03 15.13
C PHE A 172 -16.66 22.10 16.23
N GLU A 173 -16.98 22.39 17.49
CA GLU A 173 -16.43 21.67 18.64
C GLU A 173 -16.99 20.25 18.73
N GLY A 174 -18.30 20.09 18.53
CA GLY A 174 -18.92 18.76 18.55
C GLY A 174 -18.45 17.88 17.39
N GLU A 175 -18.38 18.42 16.17
CA GLU A 175 -17.88 17.67 15.01
C GLU A 175 -16.43 17.23 15.22
N SER A 176 -15.55 18.17 15.58
CA SER A 176 -14.13 17.87 15.76
C SER A 176 -13.87 16.88 16.89
N SER A 177 -14.59 17.01 18.01
CA SER A 177 -14.42 16.13 19.18
C SER A 177 -14.88 14.70 18.91
N ARG A 178 -16.06 14.53 18.29
CA ARG A 178 -16.60 13.21 17.95
C ARG A 178 -15.66 12.41 17.03
N ILE A 179 -15.07 13.08 16.03
CA ILE A 179 -14.15 12.41 15.11
C ILE A 179 -12.81 12.11 15.77
N ARG A 180 -12.27 13.05 16.55
CA ARG A 180 -11.02 12.82 17.30
C ARG A 180 -11.14 11.62 18.25
N GLU A 181 -12.26 11.49 18.95
CA GLU A 181 -12.54 10.34 19.81
C GLU A 181 -12.64 9.03 19.01
N ALA A 182 -13.33 9.04 17.87
CA ALA A 182 -13.44 7.87 16.99
C ALA A 182 -12.09 7.43 16.41
N LEU A 183 -11.18 8.37 16.13
CA LEU A 183 -9.84 8.10 15.61
C LEU A 183 -8.91 7.44 16.64
N GLY A 184 -9.09 7.70 17.94
CA GLY A 184 -8.32 7.06 19.01
C GLY A 184 -6.81 7.33 18.91
N ASP A 185 -6.03 6.30 18.61
CA ASP A 185 -4.57 6.31 18.50
C ASP A 185 -4.04 6.87 17.16
N ILE A 186 -4.92 7.05 16.16
CA ILE A 186 -4.53 7.60 14.87
C ILE A 186 -4.21 9.09 15.01
N ARG A 187 -3.06 9.51 14.47
CA ARG A 187 -2.65 10.93 14.52
C ARG A 187 -3.67 11.77 13.78
N SER A 188 -4.08 12.86 14.42
CA SER A 188 -5.02 13.79 13.83
C SER A 188 -4.75 15.22 14.23
N ARG A 189 -5.13 16.13 13.34
CA ARG A 189 -5.06 17.57 13.56
C ARG A 189 -6.33 18.24 13.07
N THR A 190 -6.72 19.31 13.75
CA THR A 190 -7.95 20.05 13.44
C THR A 190 -7.60 21.44 12.93
N ILE A 191 -8.23 21.86 11.83
CA ILE A 191 -8.14 23.22 11.29
C ILE A 191 -9.54 23.79 11.03
N GLY A 192 -9.64 25.12 11.01
CA GLY A 192 -10.92 25.84 10.97
C GLY A 192 -11.41 26.23 12.37
N GLY A 193 -12.56 26.88 12.43
CA GLY A 193 -13.26 27.23 13.66
C GLY A 193 -13.04 28.67 14.16
N PRO A 194 -13.64 29.03 15.31
CA PRO A 194 -13.64 30.40 15.82
C PRO A 194 -12.22 30.97 15.99
N GLY A 195 -11.92 32.06 15.29
CA GLY A 195 -10.61 32.73 15.33
C GLY A 195 -9.53 32.12 14.41
N SER A 196 -9.83 31.05 13.67
CA SER A 196 -8.94 30.48 12.66
C SER A 196 -9.76 30.03 11.43
N PRO A 197 -10.11 30.97 10.53
CA PRO A 197 -10.97 30.64 9.40
C PRO A 197 -10.41 29.54 8.50
N LEU A 198 -11.28 28.64 8.06
CA LEU A 198 -10.93 27.62 7.06
C LEU A 198 -10.98 28.21 5.64
N THR A 199 -9.93 28.89 5.21
CA THR A 199 -9.80 29.32 3.81
C THR A 199 -9.30 28.19 2.91
N LEU A 200 -9.57 28.25 1.61
CA LEU A 200 -9.06 27.27 0.64
C LEU A 200 -7.52 27.17 0.67
N ASN A 201 -6.83 28.29 0.86
CA ASN A 201 -5.37 28.32 0.95
C ASN A 201 -4.88 27.58 2.20
N ARG A 202 -5.47 27.85 3.37
CA ARG A 202 -5.10 27.17 4.63
C ARG A 202 -5.37 25.68 4.57
N LEU A 203 -6.49 25.26 3.96
CA LEU A 203 -6.77 23.85 3.72
C LEU A 203 -5.66 23.19 2.88
N LEU A 204 -5.22 23.84 1.79
CA LEU A 204 -4.21 23.27 0.91
C LEU A 204 -2.80 23.34 1.48
N ASP A 205 -2.48 24.37 2.26
CA ASP A 205 -1.22 24.46 2.98
C ASP A 205 -1.13 23.33 4.01
N ALA A 206 -2.20 23.07 4.76
CA ALA A 206 -2.29 21.92 5.64
C ALA A 206 -2.08 20.62 4.84
N LEU A 207 -2.79 20.39 3.74
CA LEU A 207 -2.68 19.15 2.96
C LEU A 207 -1.26 18.86 2.40
N ARG A 208 -0.36 19.86 2.33
CA ARG A 208 1.04 19.64 1.93
C ARG A 208 1.88 18.94 3.00
N GLU A 209 1.45 18.95 4.26
CA GLU A 209 2.14 18.29 5.38
C GLU A 209 1.84 16.78 5.46
N GLU A 210 1.68 16.11 4.32
CA GLU A 210 1.35 14.68 4.18
C GLU A 210 0.12 14.21 4.98
N VAL A 211 -1.06 14.39 4.40
CA VAL A 211 -2.33 13.90 4.98
C VAL A 211 -2.79 12.64 4.25
N ASP A 212 -3.20 11.61 4.98
CA ASP A 212 -3.76 10.39 4.41
C ASP A 212 -5.29 10.46 4.29
N VAL A 213 -5.95 11.05 5.28
CA VAL A 213 -7.41 11.22 5.29
C VAL A 213 -7.79 12.67 5.54
N LEU A 214 -8.57 13.26 4.64
CA LEU A 214 -9.22 14.56 4.85
C LEU A 214 -10.69 14.33 5.24
N TYR A 215 -11.07 14.73 6.45
CA TYR A 215 -12.47 14.89 6.85
C TYR A 215 -12.86 16.35 6.73
N LEU A 216 -13.67 16.71 5.73
CA LEU A 216 -14.07 18.08 5.45
C LEU A 216 -15.56 18.29 5.72
N VAL A 217 -15.87 19.11 6.72
CA VAL A 217 -17.23 19.58 7.03
C VAL A 217 -17.40 20.98 6.47
N ALA A 218 -18.36 21.16 5.57
CA ALA A 218 -18.68 22.45 4.99
C ALA A 218 -20.11 22.44 4.44
N HIS A 219 -20.73 23.60 4.29
CA HIS A 219 -21.98 23.65 3.52
C HIS A 219 -21.69 23.43 2.04
N GLY A 220 -22.56 22.68 1.37
CA GLY A 220 -22.50 22.50 -0.07
C GLY A 220 -23.59 23.31 -0.77
N MET A 221 -23.26 23.83 -1.94
CA MET A 221 -24.18 24.56 -2.81
C MET A 221 -24.08 24.03 -4.24
N PHE A 222 -25.21 24.06 -4.96
CA PHE A 222 -25.24 23.77 -6.38
C PHE A 222 -25.75 24.98 -7.15
N GLY A 223 -24.88 25.59 -7.96
CA GLY A 223 -25.23 26.75 -8.76
C GLY A 223 -26.11 26.35 -9.95
N ARG A 224 -27.43 26.58 -9.89
CA ARG A 224 -28.37 26.26 -10.98
C ARG A 224 -28.03 26.94 -12.32
N SER A 225 -27.31 28.06 -12.30
CA SER A 225 -26.87 28.80 -13.50
C SER A 225 -25.48 28.42 -14.00
N SER A 226 -24.62 27.83 -13.16
CA SER A 226 -23.24 27.45 -13.49
C SER A 226 -23.03 25.95 -13.64
N SER A 227 -24.02 25.12 -13.24
CA SER A 227 -23.94 23.65 -13.22
C SER A 227 -22.72 23.10 -12.48
N THR A 228 -22.17 23.87 -11.54
CA THR A 228 -20.94 23.53 -10.81
C THR A 228 -21.22 23.43 -9.31
N PRO A 229 -20.82 22.32 -8.66
CA PRO A 229 -20.87 22.21 -7.21
C PRO A 229 -19.91 23.20 -6.56
N ALA A 230 -20.27 23.72 -5.39
CA ALA A 230 -19.46 24.63 -4.61
C ALA A 230 -19.54 24.29 -3.12
N LEU A 231 -18.49 24.65 -2.38
CA LEU A 231 -18.43 24.57 -0.93
C LEU A 231 -18.48 25.99 -0.35
N VAL A 232 -19.10 26.14 0.81
CA VAL A 232 -19.02 27.36 1.61
C VAL A 232 -17.95 27.15 2.65
N LEU A 233 -16.81 27.81 2.43
CA LEU A 233 -15.68 27.89 3.35
C LEU A 233 -15.70 29.26 4.04
N GLU A 234 -14.55 29.70 4.56
CA GLU A 234 -14.38 31.01 5.17
C GLU A 234 -13.38 31.86 4.35
N ASP A 235 -13.58 33.18 4.32
CA ASP A 235 -12.55 34.13 3.92
C ASP A 235 -11.60 34.46 5.09
N GLU A 236 -10.58 35.31 4.86
CA GLU A 236 -9.63 35.70 5.91
C GLU A 236 -10.29 36.48 7.07
N GLN A 237 -11.54 36.94 6.92
CA GLN A 237 -12.30 37.62 7.96
C GLN A 237 -13.20 36.66 8.77
N GLY A 238 -13.28 35.37 8.41
CA GLY A 238 -14.21 34.41 9.06
C GLY A 238 -15.62 34.42 8.48
N GLU A 239 -15.85 35.16 7.39
CA GLU A 239 -17.14 35.25 6.74
C GLU A 239 -17.29 34.15 5.67
N ALA A 240 -18.54 33.76 5.38
CA ALA A 240 -18.82 32.70 4.40
C ALA A 240 -18.28 33.04 3.00
N ASP A 241 -17.41 32.20 2.45
CA ASP A 241 -16.85 32.32 1.10
C ASP A 241 -17.22 31.12 0.23
N VAL A 242 -17.62 31.38 -1.03
CA VAL A 242 -18.09 30.33 -1.93
C VAL A 242 -16.95 29.88 -2.83
N VAL A 243 -16.46 28.66 -2.58
CA VAL A 243 -15.38 28.04 -3.33
C VAL A 243 -15.95 27.06 -4.35
N LYS A 244 -15.58 27.20 -5.62
CA LYS A 244 -16.03 26.27 -6.66
C LYS A 244 -15.35 24.92 -6.47
N GLY A 245 -16.11 23.84 -6.70
CA GLY A 245 -15.61 22.49 -6.63
C GLY A 245 -14.48 22.20 -7.64
N ASP A 246 -14.48 22.88 -8.79
CA ASP A 246 -13.35 22.81 -9.76
C ASP A 246 -12.04 23.28 -9.15
N ASP A 247 -12.06 24.43 -8.49
CA ASP A 247 -10.85 25.03 -7.93
C ASP A 247 -10.26 24.12 -6.84
N LEU A 248 -11.12 23.50 -6.01
CA LEU A 248 -10.67 22.52 -5.02
C LEU A 248 -10.09 21.27 -5.68
N ALA A 249 -10.78 20.68 -6.66
CA ALA A 249 -10.35 19.44 -7.30
C ALA A 249 -9.03 19.62 -8.08
N ILE A 250 -8.89 20.72 -8.82
CA ILE A 250 -7.66 21.06 -9.55
C ILE A 250 -6.49 21.18 -8.56
N ARG A 251 -6.65 21.99 -7.51
CA ARG A 251 -5.56 22.23 -6.55
C ARG A 251 -5.19 21.01 -5.71
N LEU A 252 -6.14 20.13 -5.43
CA LEU A 252 -5.86 18.82 -4.81
C LEU A 252 -5.10 17.90 -5.78
N GLY A 253 -5.48 17.88 -7.06
CA GLY A 253 -4.79 17.08 -8.09
C GLY A 253 -3.35 17.53 -8.35
N GLU A 254 -3.05 18.82 -8.15
CA GLU A 254 -1.71 19.42 -8.25
C GLU A 254 -0.76 19.06 -7.09
N LEU A 255 -1.27 18.47 -6.00
CA LEU A 255 -0.41 18.01 -4.91
C LEU A 255 0.46 16.83 -5.37
N GLN A 256 1.75 16.91 -5.07
CA GLN A 256 2.69 15.78 -5.28
C GLN A 256 2.26 14.55 -4.47
N ARG A 257 1.79 14.77 -3.24
CA ARG A 257 1.20 13.77 -2.35
C ARG A 257 -0.13 14.33 -1.84
N GLY A 258 -1.24 13.73 -2.27
CA GLY A 258 -2.59 14.10 -1.84
C GLY A 258 -3.22 13.05 -0.91
N PRO A 259 -4.37 13.36 -0.29
CA PRO A 259 -5.08 12.44 0.58
C PRO A 259 -5.56 11.19 -0.18
N ARG A 260 -5.54 10.06 0.52
CA ARG A 260 -6.02 8.75 0.03
C ARG A 260 -7.53 8.64 0.15
N LEU A 261 -8.07 9.23 1.19
CA LEU A 261 -9.50 9.33 1.44
C LEU A 261 -9.88 10.79 1.67
N VAL A 262 -10.90 11.25 0.95
CA VAL A 262 -11.60 12.49 1.28
C VAL A 262 -13.03 12.15 1.72
N VAL A 263 -13.40 12.50 2.93
CA VAL A 263 -14.76 12.40 3.47
C VAL A 263 -15.37 13.80 3.44
N LEU A 264 -16.28 14.03 2.50
CA LEU A 264 -17.00 15.28 2.34
C LEU A 264 -18.33 15.23 3.08
N VAL A 265 -18.41 15.91 4.21
CA VAL A 265 -19.66 16.19 4.91
C VAL A 265 -20.19 17.54 4.43
N SER A 266 -20.61 17.56 3.17
CA SER A 266 -21.25 18.71 2.56
C SER A 266 -22.45 18.28 1.71
N CYS A 267 -23.58 18.98 1.90
CA CYS A 267 -24.82 18.67 1.18
C CYS A 267 -24.59 18.73 -0.34
N GLN A 268 -25.13 17.76 -1.07
CA GLN A 268 -25.04 17.68 -2.54
C GLN A 268 -23.63 17.53 -3.14
N SER A 269 -22.63 17.14 -2.35
CA SER A 269 -21.26 16.88 -2.85
C SER A 269 -21.19 15.71 -3.84
N ALA A 270 -22.09 14.74 -3.73
CA ALA A 270 -22.27 13.65 -4.69
C ALA A 270 -23.42 13.90 -5.70
N GLY A 271 -23.98 15.11 -5.73
CA GLY A 271 -25.14 15.50 -6.54
C GLY A 271 -26.44 15.67 -5.73
N ASP A 272 -27.48 16.22 -6.36
CA ASP A 272 -28.82 16.39 -5.76
C ASP A 272 -29.72 15.15 -5.92
N GLY A 273 -29.27 14.15 -6.67
CA GLY A 273 -30.01 12.92 -6.96
C GLY A 273 -31.30 13.15 -7.75
N ALA A 274 -31.44 14.29 -8.43
CA ALA A 274 -32.55 14.60 -9.33
C ALA A 274 -32.19 14.21 -10.77
N ALA A 275 -33.14 13.63 -11.51
CA ALA A 275 -32.96 13.40 -12.95
C ALA A 275 -32.99 14.77 -13.65
N VAL A 276 -31.91 15.14 -14.34
CA VAL A 276 -31.87 16.38 -15.10
C VAL A 276 -32.74 16.22 -16.35
N GLU A 277 -33.75 17.06 -16.52
CA GLU A 277 -34.49 17.16 -17.77
C GLU A 277 -33.62 17.86 -18.83
N GLY A 278 -33.17 17.10 -19.82
CA GLY A 278 -32.58 17.65 -21.06
C GLY A 278 -31.30 16.94 -21.54
N PRO A 279 -30.88 17.14 -22.81
CA PRO A 279 -29.75 16.45 -23.42
C PRO A 279 -28.36 16.94 -22.95
N HIS A 280 -28.30 17.80 -21.94
CA HIS A 280 -27.04 18.29 -21.37
C HIS A 280 -26.60 17.45 -20.17
N ARG A 281 -25.94 16.34 -20.52
CA ARG A 281 -24.87 15.63 -19.80
C ARG A 281 -24.74 15.91 -18.29
N ALA A 282 -25.43 15.13 -17.47
CA ALA A 282 -24.97 14.84 -16.12
C ALA A 282 -23.75 13.90 -16.22
N THR A 283 -22.53 14.43 -16.38
CA THR A 283 -21.30 13.61 -16.33
C THR A 283 -20.86 13.36 -14.88
N VAL A 284 -19.94 12.41 -14.63
CA VAL A 284 -19.23 12.26 -13.32
C VAL A 284 -18.71 13.59 -12.81
N GLN A 285 -18.20 14.41 -13.74
CA GLN A 285 -17.71 15.77 -13.54
C GLN A 285 -18.81 16.77 -13.16
N ALA A 286 -20.08 16.38 -13.02
CA ALA A 286 -21.12 17.23 -12.46
C ALA A 286 -21.11 17.24 -10.93
N THR A 287 -20.46 16.26 -10.29
CA THR A 287 -20.38 16.13 -8.83
C THR A 287 -18.97 16.47 -8.32
N LEU A 288 -18.86 17.01 -7.11
CA LEU A 288 -17.55 17.28 -6.51
C LEU A 288 -16.81 15.97 -6.24
N ALA A 289 -17.52 14.92 -5.81
CA ALA A 289 -16.94 13.60 -5.58
C ALA A 289 -16.30 13.01 -6.84
N GLY A 290 -17.01 13.08 -7.97
CA GLY A 290 -16.49 12.64 -9.26
C GLY A 290 -15.26 13.44 -9.70
N ARG A 291 -15.27 14.77 -9.53
CA ARG A 291 -14.12 15.63 -9.84
C ARG A 291 -12.90 15.30 -9.00
N LEU A 292 -13.07 14.99 -7.71
CA LEU A 292 -11.96 14.61 -6.83
C LEU A 292 -11.40 13.23 -7.19
N ALA A 293 -12.25 12.26 -7.52
CA ALA A 293 -11.82 10.96 -8.00
C ALA A 293 -11.07 11.06 -9.34
N ASP A 294 -11.56 11.90 -10.26
CA ASP A 294 -10.89 12.20 -11.53
C ASP A 294 -9.53 12.90 -11.31
N ALA A 295 -9.45 13.80 -10.33
CA ALA A 295 -8.22 14.49 -9.93
C ALA A 295 -7.19 13.59 -9.23
N GLY A 296 -7.52 12.31 -9.01
CA GLY A 296 -6.58 11.30 -8.52
C GLY A 296 -6.80 10.87 -7.07
N VAL A 297 -7.81 11.40 -6.37
CA VAL A 297 -8.11 10.97 -4.99
C VAL A 297 -8.58 9.50 -5.00
N PRO A 298 -7.88 8.57 -4.29
CA PRO A 298 -8.18 7.14 -4.33
C PRO A 298 -9.56 6.73 -3.82
N GLY A 299 -10.07 7.41 -2.80
CA GLY A 299 -11.39 7.20 -2.22
C GLY A 299 -12.05 8.52 -1.84
N VAL A 300 -13.32 8.69 -2.19
CA VAL A 300 -14.12 9.85 -1.83
C VAL A 300 -15.46 9.38 -1.28
N ILE A 301 -15.75 9.73 -0.03
CA ILE A 301 -17.10 9.61 0.54
C ILE A 301 -17.77 10.97 0.42
N ALA A 302 -18.93 11.02 -0.21
CA ALA A 302 -19.66 12.27 -0.42
C ALA A 302 -21.17 12.08 -0.27
N MET A 303 -21.88 13.15 0.04
CA MET A 303 -23.31 13.09 0.37
C MET A 303 -24.17 13.31 -0.89
N GLN A 304 -25.03 12.35 -1.18
CA GLN A 304 -26.13 12.45 -2.14
C GLN A 304 -27.25 13.28 -1.50
N GLY A 305 -27.46 14.52 -1.94
CA GLY A 305 -28.53 15.37 -1.40
C GLY A 305 -28.26 15.92 0.01
N ARG A 306 -29.32 16.10 0.80
CA ARG A 306 -29.32 16.79 2.11
C ARG A 306 -29.46 15.79 3.26
N ILE A 307 -28.35 15.51 3.94
CA ILE A 307 -28.30 14.64 5.11
C ILE A 307 -28.58 15.42 6.39
N SER A 308 -29.29 14.80 7.34
CA SER A 308 -29.56 15.40 8.65
C SER A 308 -28.33 15.35 9.56
N MET A 309 -28.14 16.38 10.38
CA MET A 309 -27.02 16.45 11.33
C MET A 309 -27.03 15.27 12.31
N THR A 310 -28.21 14.85 12.78
CA THR A 310 -28.36 13.66 13.62
C THR A 310 -27.86 12.37 12.96
N SER A 311 -27.99 12.25 11.63
CA SER A 311 -27.43 11.11 10.90
C SER A 311 -25.90 11.22 10.85
N ILE A 312 -25.35 12.40 10.58
CA ILE A 312 -23.90 12.66 10.59
C ILE A 312 -23.27 12.36 11.96
N GLU A 313 -23.87 12.86 13.04
CA GLU A 313 -23.44 12.65 14.43
C GLU A 313 -23.31 11.17 14.80
N THR A 314 -24.08 10.30 14.15
CA THR A 314 -24.03 8.85 14.38
C THR A 314 -23.14 8.14 13.36
N MET A 315 -23.25 8.49 12.08
CA MET A 315 -22.58 7.79 10.98
C MET A 315 -21.08 8.04 10.97
N MET A 316 -20.63 9.29 11.10
CA MET A 316 -19.21 9.61 10.93
C MET A 316 -18.35 9.01 12.05
N PRO A 317 -18.72 9.08 13.34
CA PRO A 317 -17.95 8.40 14.38
C PRO A 317 -17.93 6.87 14.19
N THR A 318 -19.06 6.29 13.77
CA THR A 318 -19.13 4.84 13.46
C THR A 318 -18.20 4.48 12.31
N LEU A 319 -18.20 5.28 11.23
CA LEU A 319 -17.32 5.12 10.08
C LEU A 319 -15.84 5.13 10.52
N PHE A 320 -15.40 6.14 11.27
CA PHE A 320 -13.99 6.23 11.68
C PHE A 320 -13.59 5.16 12.71
N THR A 321 -14.50 4.76 13.59
CA THR A 321 -14.27 3.64 14.54
C THR A 321 -14.04 2.33 13.78
N GLU A 322 -14.88 2.04 12.78
CA GLU A 322 -14.72 0.83 11.97
C GLU A 322 -13.54 0.94 11.01
N LEU A 323 -13.26 2.13 10.47
CA LEU A 323 -12.09 2.34 9.64
C LEU A 323 -10.82 2.06 10.44
N ARG A 324 -10.72 2.57 11.68
CA ARG A 324 -9.61 2.30 12.61
C ARG A 324 -9.39 0.81 12.84
N ARG A 325 -10.45 -0.01 12.80
CA ARG A 325 -10.36 -1.45 13.06
C ARG A 325 -9.52 -2.19 12.03
N ASP A 326 -9.67 -1.89 10.74
CA ASP A 326 -9.04 -2.69 9.68
C ASP A 326 -8.68 -1.95 8.38
N GLY A 327 -9.01 -0.66 8.28
CA GLY A 327 -8.71 0.20 7.13
C GLY A 327 -9.60 -0.03 5.91
N GLN A 328 -10.70 -0.79 6.03
CA GLN A 328 -11.62 -1.10 4.92
C GLN A 328 -12.73 -0.06 4.81
N ILE A 329 -12.67 0.78 3.78
CA ILE A 329 -13.56 1.95 3.62
C ILE A 329 -15.00 1.51 3.40
N ASP A 330 -15.22 0.53 2.53
CA ASP A 330 -16.54 0.07 2.15
C ASP A 330 -17.22 -0.74 3.27
N ARG A 331 -16.45 -1.56 4.01
CA ARG A 331 -16.92 -2.22 5.24
C ARG A 331 -17.32 -1.20 6.30
N ALA A 332 -16.44 -0.23 6.59
CA ALA A 332 -16.72 0.81 7.58
C ALA A 332 -17.97 1.62 7.21
N LEU A 333 -18.14 1.95 5.92
CA LEU A 333 -19.32 2.67 5.45
C LEU A 333 -20.60 1.81 5.52
N ALA A 334 -20.52 0.51 5.24
CA ALA A 334 -21.67 -0.39 5.36
C ALA A 334 -22.18 -0.46 6.81
N VAL A 335 -21.27 -0.59 7.79
CA VAL A 335 -21.61 -0.56 9.23
C VAL A 335 -22.23 0.79 9.61
N ALA A 336 -21.63 1.91 9.17
CA ALA A 336 -22.16 3.25 9.44
C ALA A 336 -23.58 3.44 8.89
N ARG A 337 -23.86 2.97 7.67
CA ARG A 337 -25.22 2.96 7.07
C ARG A 337 -26.17 2.07 7.87
N GLY A 338 -25.73 0.88 8.26
CA GLY A 338 -26.50 -0.06 9.07
C GLY A 338 -26.95 0.56 10.41
N LYS A 339 -26.08 1.35 11.04
CA LYS A 339 -26.36 2.03 12.32
C LYS A 339 -27.52 3.04 12.25
N VAL A 340 -27.72 3.67 11.10
CA VAL A 340 -28.79 4.67 10.88
C VAL A 340 -29.87 4.19 9.91
N ARG A 341 -29.97 2.89 9.64
CA ARG A 341 -30.84 2.31 8.59
C ARG A 341 -32.32 2.70 8.66
N GLU A 342 -32.81 3.05 9.85
CA GLU A 342 -34.21 3.47 10.08
C GLU A 342 -34.46 4.94 9.70
N ARG A 343 -33.41 5.71 9.40
CA ARG A 343 -33.51 7.12 9.00
C ARG A 343 -33.63 7.23 7.49
N SER A 344 -34.45 8.15 6.99
CA SER A 344 -34.74 8.31 5.55
C SER A 344 -33.51 8.68 4.69
N ASP A 345 -32.43 9.14 5.31
CA ASP A 345 -31.19 9.63 4.69
C ASP A 345 -29.99 8.68 4.86
N TRP A 346 -30.20 7.44 5.34
CA TRP A 346 -29.11 6.47 5.58
C TRP A 346 -28.24 6.18 4.34
N TRP A 347 -28.84 6.25 3.15
CA TRP A 347 -28.24 5.91 1.86
C TRP A 347 -27.42 7.06 1.26
N MET A 348 -27.47 8.26 1.83
CA MET A 348 -26.90 9.46 1.22
C MET A 348 -25.37 9.42 1.09
N PRO A 349 -24.59 8.97 2.08
CA PRO A 349 -23.15 8.93 1.90
C PRO A 349 -22.79 7.85 0.89
N ALA A 350 -22.18 8.23 -0.23
CA ALA A 350 -21.78 7.38 -1.34
C ALA A 350 -20.25 7.31 -1.43
N LEU A 351 -19.71 6.09 -1.60
CA LEU A 351 -18.28 5.86 -1.78
C LEU A 351 -17.93 5.77 -3.27
N TYR A 352 -17.08 6.68 -3.72
CA TYR A 352 -16.41 6.67 -5.01
C TYR A 352 -14.98 6.20 -4.78
N SER A 353 -14.56 5.11 -5.42
CA SER A 353 -13.21 4.58 -5.21
C SER A 353 -12.57 4.06 -6.50
N ARG A 354 -11.25 4.18 -6.58
CA ARG A 354 -10.40 3.46 -7.55
C ARG A 354 -9.63 2.31 -6.90
N LEU A 355 -9.89 2.03 -5.62
CA LEU A 355 -9.27 0.95 -4.86
C LEU A 355 -10.09 -0.33 -5.03
N THR A 356 -9.54 -1.32 -5.72
CA THR A 356 -10.20 -2.63 -5.90
C THR A 356 -10.36 -3.39 -4.59
N ALA A 357 -9.40 -3.26 -3.68
CA ALA A 357 -9.41 -3.89 -2.37
C ALA A 357 -10.18 -3.10 -1.30
N GLY A 358 -10.53 -1.84 -1.56
CA GLY A 358 -11.23 -0.97 -0.60
C GLY A 358 -10.42 -0.55 0.64
N ARG A 359 -9.11 -0.83 0.66
CA ARG A 359 -8.22 -0.68 1.82
C ARG A 359 -7.37 0.59 1.77
N LEU A 360 -7.25 1.32 2.87
CA LEU A 360 -6.42 2.54 2.97
C LEU A 360 -5.00 2.30 3.47
N TRP A 361 -4.81 1.33 4.35
CA TRP A 361 -3.55 1.00 5.00
C TRP A 361 -3.38 -0.50 5.23
N TYR A 362 -2.14 -0.93 5.40
CA TYR A 362 -1.82 -2.25 5.93
C TYR A 362 -1.49 -2.16 7.42
N SER A 363 -1.68 -3.27 8.12
CA SER A 363 -1.23 -3.41 9.52
C SER A 363 -0.02 -4.34 9.50
N PRO A 364 1.17 -3.87 9.89
CA PRO A 364 2.34 -4.71 9.99
C PRO A 364 2.12 -5.88 10.96
N GLY A 365 2.59 -7.09 10.64
CA GLY A 365 2.50 -8.23 11.55
C GLY A 365 2.64 -9.60 10.88
N PHE A 366 2.65 -10.67 11.68
CA PHE A 366 2.60 -12.03 11.15
C PHE A 366 1.16 -12.46 10.87
N HIS A 367 1.00 -13.29 9.85
CA HIS A 367 -0.32 -13.78 9.48
C HIS A 367 -0.89 -14.75 10.53
N GLY A 368 -2.19 -14.63 10.82
CA GLY A 368 -2.94 -15.59 11.62
C GLY A 368 -2.82 -15.46 13.14
N ASN A 369 -2.59 -14.25 13.69
CA ASN A 369 -2.40 -14.00 15.13
C ASN A 369 -1.24 -14.81 15.74
N LYS A 370 -0.20 -15.09 14.96
CA LYS A 370 0.97 -15.86 15.41
C LYS A 370 2.10 -15.00 15.96
N ASP A 371 1.93 -13.68 16.02
CA ASP A 371 2.99 -12.74 16.39
C ASP A 371 3.73 -13.18 17.65
N GLU A 372 3.03 -13.41 18.76
CA GLU A 372 3.64 -13.85 20.02
C GLU A 372 4.41 -15.17 19.89
N GLU A 373 3.90 -16.13 19.11
CA GLU A 373 4.54 -17.42 18.89
C GLU A 373 5.83 -17.28 18.07
N VAL A 374 5.80 -16.50 16.99
CA VAL A 374 6.96 -16.28 16.13
C VAL A 374 8.03 -15.50 16.87
N TRP A 375 7.66 -14.44 17.60
CA TRP A 375 8.61 -13.67 18.41
C TRP A 375 9.28 -14.55 19.48
N ARG A 376 8.52 -15.39 20.20
CA ARG A 376 9.06 -16.32 21.20
C ARG A 376 10.07 -17.32 20.61
N ARG A 377 9.87 -17.76 19.37
CA ARG A 377 10.80 -18.66 18.66
C ARG A 377 12.03 -17.92 18.11
N LEU A 378 11.87 -16.67 17.67
CA LEU A 378 12.92 -15.90 17.00
C LEU A 378 13.91 -15.23 17.98
N LEU A 379 13.40 -14.55 19.02
CA LEU A 379 14.20 -13.69 19.89
C LEU A 379 15.38 -14.42 20.58
N PRO A 380 15.25 -15.66 21.09
CA PRO A 380 16.37 -16.36 21.72
C PRO A 380 17.58 -16.56 20.81
N SER A 381 17.34 -16.92 19.54
CA SER A 381 18.41 -17.10 18.55
C SER A 381 19.05 -15.76 18.18
N VAL A 382 18.24 -14.70 18.01
CA VAL A 382 18.75 -13.36 17.73
C VAL A 382 19.66 -12.87 18.85
N ARG A 383 19.26 -12.98 20.13
CA ARG A 383 20.09 -12.56 21.28
C ARG A 383 21.44 -13.27 21.35
N ARG A 384 21.45 -14.57 21.06
CA ARG A 384 22.68 -15.40 21.06
C ARG A 384 23.57 -15.17 19.83
N GLY A 385 23.22 -14.22 18.95
CA GLY A 385 23.93 -13.97 17.71
C GLY A 385 23.78 -15.08 16.67
N LYS A 386 22.85 -16.02 16.87
CA LYS A 386 22.48 -17.09 15.94
C LYS A 386 21.44 -16.58 14.95
N VAL A 387 21.78 -15.48 14.27
CA VAL A 387 20.95 -14.84 13.27
C VAL A 387 21.80 -14.40 12.08
N VAL A 388 21.30 -14.64 10.87
CA VAL A 388 21.88 -14.13 9.63
C VAL A 388 20.86 -13.24 8.94
N PRO A 389 21.06 -11.90 8.98
CA PRO A 389 20.32 -10.99 8.14
C PRO A 389 20.72 -11.18 6.68
N ILE A 390 19.71 -11.36 5.83
CA ILE A 390 19.84 -11.48 4.38
C ILE A 390 19.17 -10.25 3.76
N ILE A 391 19.98 -9.37 3.16
CA ILE A 391 19.57 -8.03 2.70
C ILE A 391 19.38 -8.04 1.18
N GLY A 392 18.19 -7.60 0.76
CA GLY A 392 17.77 -7.45 -0.62
C GLY A 392 17.71 -6.00 -1.10
N PRO A 393 17.49 -5.80 -2.42
CA PRO A 393 17.60 -4.49 -3.06
C PRO A 393 16.53 -3.48 -2.62
N ARG A 394 15.38 -3.93 -2.09
CA ARG A 394 14.31 -3.00 -1.66
C ARG A 394 14.67 -2.21 -0.40
N LEU A 395 15.66 -2.67 0.37
CA LEU A 395 16.18 -1.89 1.50
C LEU A 395 16.84 -0.57 1.06
N LEU A 396 17.12 -0.42 -0.24
CA LEU A 396 17.68 0.80 -0.83
C LEU A 396 16.62 1.72 -1.46
N GLU A 397 15.33 1.36 -1.42
CA GLU A 397 14.27 2.19 -2.01
C GLU A 397 14.25 3.61 -1.43
N ALA A 398 14.54 3.74 -0.12
CA ALA A 398 14.68 5.04 0.53
C ALA A 398 15.88 5.87 0.02
N ALA A 399 16.91 5.22 -0.52
CA ALA A 399 18.14 5.85 -0.98
C ALA A 399 18.11 6.25 -2.45
N HIS A 400 17.60 5.41 -3.35
CA HIS A 400 17.63 5.70 -4.79
C HIS A 400 16.35 5.34 -5.53
N GLY A 401 15.24 5.10 -4.82
CA GLY A 401 13.97 4.73 -5.42
C GLY A 401 13.86 3.25 -5.80
N ASP A 402 12.73 2.89 -6.41
CA ASP A 402 12.41 1.50 -6.78
C ASP A 402 13.27 1.03 -7.96
N ALA A 403 13.91 -0.14 -7.80
CA ALA A 403 14.69 -0.79 -8.86
C ALA A 403 13.88 -1.01 -10.16
N HIS A 404 12.56 -1.13 -10.07
CA HIS A 404 11.69 -1.16 -11.25
C HIS A 404 11.66 0.16 -12.02
N GLU A 405 11.68 1.30 -11.34
CA GLU A 405 11.73 2.60 -12.01
C GLU A 405 13.06 2.77 -12.75
N THR A 406 14.17 2.34 -12.14
CA THR A 406 15.48 2.26 -12.80
C THR A 406 15.43 1.37 -14.05
N ALA A 407 14.82 0.18 -13.95
CA ALA A 407 14.64 -0.73 -15.10
C ALA A 407 13.79 -0.10 -16.21
N LEU A 408 12.68 0.57 -15.86
CA LEU A 408 11.79 1.26 -16.81
C LEU A 408 12.52 2.39 -17.54
N ARG A 409 13.32 3.19 -16.83
CA ARG A 409 14.12 4.28 -17.41
C ARG A 409 15.17 3.72 -18.38
N LEU A 410 15.88 2.65 -18.00
CA LEU A 410 16.84 1.96 -18.87
C LEU A 410 16.18 1.32 -20.09
N ALA A 411 15.00 0.70 -19.93
CA ALA A 411 14.24 0.10 -21.02
C ALA A 411 13.81 1.17 -22.04
N GLY A 412 13.34 2.34 -21.56
CA GLY A 412 13.02 3.48 -22.39
C GLY A 412 14.23 4.03 -23.15
N ALA A 413 15.35 4.24 -22.45
CA ALA A 413 16.58 4.78 -23.04
C ALA A 413 17.20 3.84 -24.09
N SER A 414 17.20 2.53 -23.82
CA SER A 414 17.77 1.51 -24.71
C SER A 414 16.85 1.09 -25.86
N LYS A 415 15.58 1.57 -25.85
CA LYS A 415 14.50 1.14 -26.76
C LYS A 415 14.30 -0.38 -26.68
N PHE A 416 14.00 -0.87 -25.48
CA PHE A 416 13.71 -2.27 -25.23
C PHE A 416 12.46 -2.71 -26.02
N PRO A 417 12.52 -3.78 -26.83
CA PRO A 417 11.51 -4.05 -27.85
C PRO A 417 10.27 -4.81 -27.36
N LEU A 418 10.27 -5.29 -26.11
CA LEU A 418 9.16 -6.07 -25.54
C LEU A 418 8.02 -5.18 -25.03
N ALA A 419 6.92 -5.82 -24.60
CA ALA A 419 5.76 -5.10 -24.09
C ALA A 419 6.09 -4.32 -22.81
N ARG A 420 5.42 -3.19 -22.57
CA ARG A 420 5.74 -2.27 -21.45
C ARG A 420 5.67 -2.91 -20.06
N HIS A 421 4.88 -3.96 -19.89
CA HIS A 421 4.79 -4.70 -18.62
C HIS A 421 6.01 -5.60 -18.36
N GLU A 422 6.92 -5.75 -19.32
CA GLU A 422 8.18 -6.49 -19.19
C GLU A 422 9.38 -5.54 -19.00
N TRP A 423 9.14 -4.22 -18.98
CA TRP A 423 10.19 -3.21 -18.89
C TRP A 423 10.68 -2.99 -17.46
N ASP A 424 10.04 -3.60 -16.47
CA ASP A 424 10.36 -3.46 -15.05
C ASP A 424 11.32 -4.57 -14.53
N ASP A 425 11.72 -5.53 -15.37
CA ASP A 425 12.68 -6.59 -15.04
C ASP A 425 14.12 -6.19 -15.40
N LEU A 426 14.89 -5.67 -14.42
CA LEU A 426 16.25 -5.17 -14.61
C LEU A 426 17.21 -6.22 -15.25
N PRO A 427 17.27 -7.48 -14.78
CA PRO A 427 18.03 -8.54 -15.45
C PRO A 427 17.75 -8.68 -16.94
N ARG A 428 16.48 -8.63 -17.33
CA ARG A 428 16.08 -8.78 -18.74
C ARG A 428 16.44 -7.55 -19.57
N VAL A 429 16.20 -6.35 -19.03
CA VAL A 429 16.58 -5.09 -19.69
C VAL A 429 18.09 -5.01 -19.90
N THR A 430 18.87 -5.33 -18.87
CA THR A 430 20.34 -5.31 -18.94
C THR A 430 20.90 -6.46 -19.79
N GLN A 431 20.22 -7.60 -19.89
CA GLN A 431 20.53 -8.67 -20.85
C GLN A 431 20.39 -8.15 -22.28
N TYR A 432 19.28 -7.48 -22.62
CA TYR A 432 19.11 -6.89 -23.94
C TYR A 432 20.18 -5.84 -24.27
N MET A 433 20.48 -4.95 -23.33
CA MET A 433 21.55 -3.96 -23.49
C MET A 433 22.91 -4.63 -23.71
N SER A 434 23.19 -5.71 -22.96
CA SER A 434 24.45 -6.45 -23.07
C SER A 434 24.61 -7.15 -24.41
N VAL A 435 23.52 -7.70 -24.97
CA VAL A 435 23.50 -8.33 -26.30
C VAL A 435 23.64 -7.30 -27.43
N LYS A 436 22.98 -6.15 -27.29
CA LYS A 436 22.93 -5.11 -28.34
C LYS A 436 24.20 -4.26 -28.40
N GLU A 437 24.79 -3.95 -27.25
CA GLU A 437 25.94 -3.07 -27.13
C GLU A 437 27.14 -3.86 -26.59
N ALA A 438 27.28 -3.91 -25.28
CA ALA A 438 28.24 -4.74 -24.56
C ALA A 438 27.85 -4.76 -23.08
N ARG A 439 28.23 -5.81 -22.36
CA ARG A 439 27.99 -5.89 -20.90
C ARG A 439 28.61 -4.72 -20.14
N PHE A 440 29.80 -4.27 -20.54
CA PHE A 440 30.45 -3.08 -19.95
C PHE A 440 29.53 -1.85 -20.05
N ASN A 441 28.96 -1.59 -21.22
CA ASN A 441 28.05 -0.45 -21.42
C ASN A 441 26.75 -0.61 -20.63
N ALA A 442 26.20 -1.83 -20.54
CA ALA A 442 25.01 -2.08 -19.73
C ALA A 442 25.25 -1.77 -18.24
N LEU A 443 26.41 -2.17 -17.71
CA LEU A 443 26.80 -1.87 -16.33
C LEU A 443 27.01 -0.36 -16.11
N GLU A 444 27.74 0.31 -17.00
CA GLU A 444 27.96 1.74 -16.88
C GLU A 444 26.65 2.53 -16.99
N ALA A 445 25.75 2.14 -17.91
CA ALA A 445 24.42 2.74 -18.01
C ALA A 445 23.59 2.54 -16.72
N TYR A 446 23.66 1.36 -16.10
CA TYR A 446 23.01 1.12 -14.81
C TYR A 446 23.56 2.02 -13.70
N LYS A 447 24.90 2.13 -13.57
CA LYS A 447 25.53 3.03 -12.59
C LYS A 447 25.21 4.50 -12.85
N GLU A 448 25.20 4.94 -14.11
CA GLU A 448 24.80 6.30 -14.48
C GLU A 448 23.34 6.56 -14.12
N GLN A 449 22.44 5.60 -14.38
CA GLN A 449 21.04 5.73 -13.99
C GLN A 449 20.88 5.85 -12.47
N LEU A 450 21.56 5.01 -11.68
CA LEU A 450 21.55 5.11 -10.22
C LEU A 450 22.07 6.47 -9.71
N LYS A 451 23.12 7.03 -10.33
CA LYS A 451 23.60 8.38 -9.99
C LYS A 451 22.54 9.44 -10.26
N ASN A 452 21.84 9.34 -11.40
CA ASN A 452 20.78 10.27 -11.75
C ASN A 452 19.61 10.15 -10.77
N ASP A 453 19.21 8.93 -10.41
CA ASP A 453 18.12 8.66 -9.47
C ASP A 453 18.45 9.24 -8.08
N LEU A 454 19.68 9.02 -7.58
CA LEU A 454 20.19 9.61 -6.33
C LEU A 454 20.17 11.15 -6.34
N ILE A 455 20.59 11.77 -7.44
CA ILE A 455 20.60 13.23 -7.57
C ILE A 455 19.18 13.77 -7.66
N GLU A 456 18.30 13.13 -8.44
CA GLU A 456 16.90 13.53 -8.62
C GLU A 456 16.16 13.50 -7.28
N ALA A 457 16.32 12.43 -6.50
CA ALA A 457 15.65 12.25 -5.22
C ALA A 457 16.15 13.18 -4.10
N HIS A 458 17.40 13.66 -4.18
CA HIS A 458 18.07 14.33 -3.05
C HIS A 458 18.72 15.67 -3.41
N ARG A 459 18.40 16.25 -4.57
CA ARG A 459 19.02 17.48 -5.08
C ARG A 459 18.98 18.64 -4.09
N GLU A 460 17.92 18.74 -3.29
CA GLU A 460 17.67 19.88 -2.41
C GLU A 460 18.72 20.06 -1.32
N TRP A 461 19.31 18.96 -0.84
CA TRP A 461 20.26 18.98 0.28
C TRP A 461 21.64 18.42 -0.09
N LEU A 462 21.80 17.75 -1.23
CA LEU A 462 23.09 17.28 -1.69
C LEU A 462 24.08 18.45 -1.89
N PRO A 463 25.35 18.32 -1.46
CA PRO A 463 26.36 19.35 -1.68
C PRO A 463 26.55 19.66 -3.17
N ALA A 464 26.61 20.94 -3.54
CA ALA A 464 26.73 21.36 -4.95
C ALA A 464 27.87 20.67 -5.71
N LYS A 465 29.02 20.44 -5.05
CA LYS A 465 30.16 19.72 -5.64
C LYS A 465 29.85 18.25 -5.96
N ALA A 466 29.01 17.59 -5.15
CA ALA A 466 28.59 16.21 -5.39
C ALA A 466 27.61 16.10 -6.56
N VAL A 467 26.83 17.15 -6.82
CA VAL A 467 25.91 17.23 -7.98
C VAL A 467 26.69 17.58 -9.27
N GLN A 468 27.70 18.43 -9.19
CA GLN A 468 28.51 18.85 -10.35
C GLN A 468 29.51 17.79 -10.85
N ASP A 469 30.11 17.01 -9.95
CA ASP A 469 31.01 15.89 -10.27
C ASP A 469 30.51 14.61 -9.57
N PRO A 470 29.47 13.97 -10.12
CA PRO A 470 28.76 12.90 -9.43
C PRO A 470 29.55 11.59 -9.48
N LYS A 471 30.02 11.17 -8.31
CA LYS A 471 30.65 9.86 -8.09
C LYS A 471 29.70 8.96 -7.30
N LEU A 472 29.34 7.82 -7.87
CA LEU A 472 28.32 6.92 -7.30
C LEU A 472 28.61 6.57 -5.84
N GLY A 473 29.82 6.09 -5.52
CA GLY A 473 30.19 5.77 -4.14
C GLY A 473 30.12 6.95 -3.17
N LYS A 474 30.41 8.17 -3.64
CA LYS A 474 30.29 9.39 -2.80
C LYS A 474 28.84 9.78 -2.57
N LEU A 475 27.99 9.65 -3.59
CA LEU A 475 26.54 9.92 -3.47
C LEU A 475 25.89 8.91 -2.53
N LEU A 476 26.15 7.61 -2.73
CA LEU A 476 25.69 6.53 -1.84
C LEU A 476 26.11 6.80 -0.39
N MET A 477 27.37 7.17 -0.18
CA MET A 477 27.87 7.54 1.15
C MET A 477 27.05 8.68 1.78
N LEU A 478 26.89 9.81 1.07
CA LEU A 478 26.19 10.98 1.62
C LEU A 478 24.72 10.67 1.94
N VAL A 479 24.05 9.93 1.04
CA VAL A 479 22.66 9.53 1.21
C VAL A 479 22.51 8.54 2.36
N GLY A 480 23.33 7.50 2.41
CA GLY A 480 23.29 6.54 3.51
C GLY A 480 23.62 7.15 4.87
N ASP A 481 24.59 8.06 4.94
CA ASP A 481 24.92 8.77 6.18
C ASP A 481 23.73 9.65 6.65
N ARG A 482 23.05 10.32 5.72
CA ARG A 482 21.86 11.15 6.01
C ARG A 482 20.65 10.32 6.42
N LEU A 483 20.39 9.19 5.76
CA LEU A 483 19.27 8.30 6.09
C LEU A 483 19.40 7.75 7.52
N ARG A 484 20.61 7.41 7.95
CA ARG A 484 20.89 6.90 9.31
C ARG A 484 20.68 7.92 10.44
N GLU A 485 20.52 9.20 10.13
CA GLU A 485 20.11 10.20 11.12
C GLU A 485 18.67 9.97 11.60
N ASN A 486 17.85 9.26 10.81
CA ASN A 486 16.52 8.82 11.23
C ASN A 486 16.64 7.65 12.21
N ASP A 487 15.95 7.74 13.36
CA ASP A 487 15.90 6.67 14.35
C ASP A 487 15.25 5.38 13.83
N HIS A 488 14.44 5.46 12.78
CA HIS A 488 13.77 4.33 12.14
C HIS A 488 14.52 3.77 10.92
N ASP A 489 15.79 4.14 10.72
CA ASP A 489 16.59 3.63 9.61
C ASP A 489 16.87 2.11 9.73
N ALA A 490 16.61 1.38 8.64
CA ALA A 490 16.78 -0.07 8.59
C ALA A 490 18.24 -0.50 8.81
N TYR A 491 19.21 0.21 8.21
CA TYR A 491 20.63 -0.13 8.33
C TYR A 491 21.17 0.15 9.74
N ARG A 492 20.68 1.19 10.41
CA ARG A 492 20.99 1.46 11.83
C ARG A 492 20.52 0.32 12.73
N THR A 493 19.29 -0.16 12.54
CA THR A 493 18.76 -1.29 13.33
C THR A 493 19.52 -2.58 13.04
N LEU A 494 19.79 -2.87 11.75
CA LEU A 494 20.60 -4.02 11.34
C LEU A 494 21.99 -4.01 11.98
N ALA A 495 22.65 -2.85 12.02
CA ALA A 495 23.97 -2.72 12.63
C ALA A 495 23.97 -2.96 14.16
N GLY A 496 22.80 -2.79 14.80
CA GLY A 496 22.59 -3.07 16.23
C GLY A 496 22.48 -4.55 16.56
N LEU A 497 22.16 -5.41 15.59
CA LEU A 497 21.99 -6.85 15.82
C LEU A 497 23.32 -7.52 16.21
N PRO A 498 23.31 -8.51 17.12
CA PRO A 498 24.51 -9.25 17.52
C PRO A 498 24.91 -10.33 16.48
N ALA A 499 24.68 -10.08 15.19
CA ALA A 499 25.01 -11.03 14.12
C ALA A 499 26.51 -11.00 13.78
N SER A 500 27.10 -12.17 13.58
CA SER A 500 28.49 -12.32 13.10
C SER A 500 28.60 -12.41 11.58
N VAL A 501 27.53 -12.79 10.89
CA VAL A 501 27.48 -12.94 9.44
C VAL A 501 26.27 -12.20 8.89
N TYR A 502 26.50 -11.38 7.88
CA TYR A 502 25.49 -10.71 7.08
C TYR A 502 25.64 -11.16 5.62
N VAL A 503 24.52 -11.38 4.96
CA VAL A 503 24.47 -11.73 3.54
C VAL A 503 23.74 -10.62 2.81
N THR A 504 24.31 -10.06 1.76
CA THR A 504 23.67 -9.01 0.96
C THR A 504 23.70 -9.36 -0.51
N THR A 505 22.61 -9.08 -1.20
CA THR A 505 22.54 -9.13 -2.66
C THR A 505 22.79 -7.77 -3.30
N ASN A 506 22.97 -6.74 -2.48
CA ASN A 506 23.13 -5.38 -2.95
C ASN A 506 24.60 -5.09 -3.28
N PHE A 507 24.81 -4.17 -4.22
CA PHE A 507 26.14 -3.84 -4.72
C PHE A 507 26.79 -2.67 -3.96
N ASP A 508 26.02 -1.93 -3.17
CA ASP A 508 26.47 -0.77 -2.40
C ASP A 508 27.15 -1.18 -1.08
N PRO A 509 27.93 -0.27 -0.45
CA PRO A 509 28.61 -0.54 0.81
C PRO A 509 27.85 0.00 2.05
N LEU A 510 26.53 0.24 1.98
CA LEU A 510 25.82 0.94 3.06
C LEU A 510 25.75 0.13 4.36
N LEU A 511 25.66 -1.19 4.27
CA LEU A 511 25.62 -2.06 5.44
C LEU A 511 26.93 -2.01 6.23
N GLU A 512 28.06 -2.07 5.54
CA GLU A 512 29.39 -1.99 6.14
C GLU A 512 29.59 -0.62 6.80
N ARG A 513 29.09 0.46 6.16
CA ARG A 513 29.13 1.79 6.76
C ARG A 513 28.28 1.89 8.03
N ALA A 514 27.09 1.28 8.03
CA ALA A 514 26.23 1.25 9.21
C ALA A 514 26.86 0.46 10.36
N LEU A 515 27.45 -0.70 10.07
CA LEU A 515 28.20 -1.50 11.03
C LEU A 515 29.40 -0.73 11.59
N ALA A 516 30.18 -0.06 10.74
CA ALA A 516 31.31 0.77 11.18
C ALA A 516 30.88 1.96 12.05
N ALA A 517 29.73 2.58 11.75
CA ALA A 517 29.15 3.64 12.57
C ALA A 517 28.66 3.14 13.95
N ASN A 518 28.45 1.82 14.11
CA ASN A 518 28.09 1.17 15.36
C ASN A 518 29.29 0.46 16.02
N ASP A 519 30.49 1.05 15.88
CA ASP A 519 31.76 0.57 16.44
C ASP A 519 32.14 -0.89 16.08
N ARG A 520 31.61 -1.41 14.97
CA ARG A 520 32.01 -2.72 14.41
C ARG A 520 33.11 -2.56 13.37
N LYS A 521 33.83 -3.64 13.10
CA LYS A 521 34.85 -3.72 12.05
C LYS A 521 34.43 -4.74 11.00
N PRO A 522 33.47 -4.42 10.12
CA PRO A 522 32.96 -5.37 9.14
C PRO A 522 34.04 -5.73 8.12
N GLN A 523 34.12 -7.01 7.77
CA GLN A 523 34.96 -7.49 6.68
C GLN A 523 34.08 -7.80 5.46
N GLN A 524 34.24 -7.00 4.41
CA GLN A 524 33.58 -7.24 3.13
C GLN A 524 34.20 -8.47 2.45
N VAL A 525 33.35 -9.43 2.07
CA VAL A 525 33.72 -10.64 1.34
C VAL A 525 32.92 -10.69 0.05
N LEU A 526 33.60 -10.91 -1.07
CA LEU A 526 32.99 -10.88 -2.41
C LEU A 526 32.95 -12.28 -3.02
N SER A 527 31.83 -12.63 -3.65
CA SER A 527 31.80 -13.76 -4.58
C SER A 527 32.65 -13.46 -5.82
N ARG A 528 33.39 -14.45 -6.32
CA ARG A 528 34.26 -14.35 -7.51
C ARG A 528 33.92 -15.43 -8.54
N TRP A 529 32.65 -15.49 -8.91
CA TRP A 529 32.03 -16.58 -9.65
C TRP A 529 32.52 -16.72 -11.11
N ARG A 530 32.72 -15.62 -11.85
CA ARG A 530 33.05 -15.66 -13.29
C ARG A 530 34.32 -16.42 -13.66
N TYR A 531 35.25 -16.51 -12.71
CA TYR A 531 36.51 -17.22 -12.90
C TYR A 531 36.66 -18.39 -11.92
N ARG A 532 35.56 -18.79 -11.26
CA ARG A 532 35.54 -19.81 -10.20
C ARG A 532 36.68 -19.64 -9.19
N SER A 533 37.00 -18.39 -8.89
CA SER A 533 38.05 -18.05 -7.93
C SER A 533 37.51 -18.22 -6.52
N LYS A 534 38.38 -18.57 -5.57
CA LYS A 534 37.97 -18.59 -4.16
C LYS A 534 37.46 -17.20 -3.74
N PRO A 535 36.38 -17.15 -2.94
CA PRO A 535 35.94 -15.90 -2.35
C PRO A 535 37.07 -15.33 -1.49
N ALA A 536 37.19 -14.00 -1.45
CA ALA A 536 38.22 -13.33 -0.66
C ALA A 536 37.68 -12.03 -0.09
N GLY A 537 38.30 -11.59 1.01
CA GLY A 537 38.02 -10.28 1.58
C GLY A 537 38.49 -9.14 0.68
N ALA A 538 38.14 -7.91 1.08
CA ALA A 538 38.75 -6.70 0.54
C ALA A 538 40.29 -6.80 0.56
N ASP A 539 40.93 -6.34 -0.50
CA ASP A 539 42.39 -6.42 -0.70
C ASP A 539 43.01 -7.81 -0.55
N GLU A 540 42.26 -8.87 -0.90
CA GLU A 540 42.69 -10.28 -0.85
C GLU A 540 42.97 -10.80 0.57
N GLN A 541 42.40 -10.15 1.59
CA GLN A 541 42.49 -10.65 2.96
C GLN A 541 41.79 -12.01 3.12
N PRO A 542 42.36 -12.94 3.92
CA PRO A 542 41.71 -14.21 4.23
C PRO A 542 40.40 -13.96 4.98
N ILE A 543 39.42 -14.83 4.72
CA ILE A 543 38.13 -14.79 5.40
C ILE A 543 38.34 -15.31 6.83
N PRO A 544 37.82 -14.65 7.88
CA PRO A 544 37.95 -15.12 9.26
C PRO A 544 37.28 -16.47 9.41
N GLU A 545 37.96 -17.42 10.07
CA GLU A 545 37.39 -18.74 10.40
C GLU A 545 36.25 -18.60 11.42
N GLU A 546 36.39 -17.68 12.37
CA GLU A 546 35.39 -17.41 13.41
C GLU A 546 35.00 -15.92 13.42
N PRO A 547 34.01 -15.52 12.59
CA PRO A 547 33.49 -14.16 12.64
C PRO A 547 32.75 -13.91 13.96
N SER A 548 32.77 -12.66 14.43
CA SER A 548 32.10 -12.24 15.66
C SER A 548 31.22 -11.02 15.42
N ALA A 549 30.31 -10.71 16.34
CA ALA A 549 29.51 -9.49 16.23
C ALA A 549 30.39 -8.22 16.19
N LYS A 550 31.60 -8.21 16.78
CA LYS A 550 32.52 -7.05 16.73
C LYS A 550 33.26 -6.94 15.40
N THR A 551 33.53 -8.06 14.76
CA THR A 551 34.24 -8.18 13.48
C THR A 551 33.41 -9.02 12.50
N PRO A 552 32.21 -8.53 12.10
CA PRO A 552 31.28 -9.34 11.33
C PRO A 552 31.73 -9.49 9.88
N VAL A 553 31.38 -10.60 9.26
CA VAL A 553 31.56 -10.81 7.81
C VAL A 553 30.33 -10.30 7.08
N VAL A 554 30.54 -9.50 6.03
CA VAL A 554 29.48 -9.05 5.10
C VAL A 554 29.75 -9.68 3.74
N TYR A 555 28.95 -10.68 3.39
CA TYR A 555 29.11 -11.43 2.15
C TYR A 555 28.22 -10.86 1.04
N HIS A 556 28.83 -10.31 0.00
CA HIS A 556 28.14 -9.84 -1.21
C HIS A 556 28.00 -10.99 -2.19
N VAL A 557 26.81 -11.59 -2.19
CA VAL A 557 26.46 -12.78 -2.98
C VAL A 557 26.65 -12.50 -4.47
N PHE A 558 26.18 -11.36 -4.94
CA PHE A 558 26.14 -10.97 -6.36
C PHE A 558 27.20 -9.95 -6.74
N GLY A 559 28.25 -9.81 -5.93
CA GLY A 559 29.32 -8.84 -6.13
C GLY A 559 29.03 -7.46 -5.53
N ALA A 560 29.98 -6.54 -5.65
CA ALA A 560 29.90 -5.18 -5.12
C ALA A 560 30.50 -4.16 -6.09
N PHE A 561 30.02 -2.92 -6.04
CA PHE A 561 30.54 -1.84 -6.85
C PHE A 561 32.00 -1.54 -6.52
N GLY A 562 32.83 -1.47 -7.56
CA GLY A 562 34.24 -1.14 -7.41
C GLY A 562 35.04 -1.45 -8.67
N SER A 563 36.04 -0.63 -8.97
CA SER A 563 36.82 -0.73 -10.22
C SER A 563 37.45 -2.11 -10.46
N LYS A 564 37.72 -2.88 -9.40
CA LYS A 564 38.26 -4.25 -9.47
C LYS A 564 37.20 -5.36 -9.37
N SER A 565 36.03 -5.05 -8.81
CA SER A 565 34.95 -6.01 -8.48
C SER A 565 33.75 -5.95 -9.43
N ASP A 566 33.61 -4.88 -10.21
CA ASP A 566 32.51 -4.66 -11.16
C ASP A 566 32.31 -5.79 -12.17
N LYS A 567 33.40 -6.50 -12.49
CA LYS A 567 33.37 -7.67 -13.38
C LYS A 567 32.59 -8.84 -12.77
N ASP A 568 32.54 -8.96 -11.45
CA ASP A 568 31.91 -10.08 -10.74
C ASP A 568 30.44 -9.79 -10.36
N LEU A 569 29.89 -8.66 -10.82
CA LEU A 569 28.47 -8.35 -10.61
C LEU A 569 27.56 -9.34 -11.33
N VAL A 570 26.46 -9.74 -10.69
CA VAL A 570 25.38 -10.53 -11.30
C VAL A 570 24.27 -9.57 -11.72
N LEU A 571 24.26 -9.16 -12.99
CA LEU A 571 23.38 -8.10 -13.47
C LEU A 571 22.34 -8.60 -14.46
N THR A 572 22.74 -9.44 -15.43
CA THR A 572 21.89 -9.88 -16.55
C THR A 572 21.25 -11.25 -16.30
N GLU A 573 20.24 -11.63 -17.09
CA GLU A 573 19.63 -12.98 -17.03
C GLU A 573 20.69 -14.09 -17.14
N ASP A 574 21.62 -13.99 -18.10
CA ASP A 574 22.71 -14.97 -18.26
C ASP A 574 23.62 -14.98 -17.03
N ASP A 575 23.92 -13.82 -16.44
CA ASP A 575 24.74 -13.75 -15.24
C ASP A 575 24.11 -14.54 -14.08
N TYR A 576 22.79 -14.49 -13.91
CA TYR A 576 22.09 -15.22 -12.85
C TYR A 576 22.17 -16.74 -13.04
N PHE A 577 22.03 -17.22 -14.29
CA PHE A 577 22.14 -18.64 -14.60
C PHE A 577 23.56 -19.14 -14.38
N ASP A 578 24.54 -18.45 -14.97
CA ASP A 578 25.95 -18.82 -14.86
C ASP A 578 26.41 -18.77 -13.40
N TYR A 579 26.00 -17.73 -12.65
CA TYR A 579 26.27 -17.62 -11.22
C TYR A 579 25.76 -18.83 -10.43
N LEU A 580 24.50 -19.22 -10.63
CA LEU A 580 23.89 -20.35 -9.95
C LEU A 580 24.64 -21.65 -10.24
N ILE A 581 25.00 -21.88 -11.51
CA ILE A 581 25.70 -23.08 -11.96
C ILE A 581 27.12 -23.11 -11.40
N ASP A 582 27.90 -22.03 -11.57
CA ASP A 582 29.30 -21.98 -11.18
C ASP A 582 29.49 -21.97 -9.66
N THR A 583 28.62 -21.27 -8.94
CA THR A 583 28.68 -21.19 -7.47
C THR A 583 28.35 -22.53 -6.84
N ALA A 584 27.31 -23.23 -7.33
CA ALA A 584 26.94 -24.54 -6.83
C ALA A 584 27.99 -25.61 -7.18
N ALA A 585 28.46 -25.64 -8.43
CA ALA A 585 29.46 -26.62 -8.87
C ALA A 585 30.85 -26.38 -8.25
N GLY A 586 31.23 -25.11 -8.06
CA GLY A 586 32.52 -24.71 -7.54
C GLY A 586 32.58 -24.56 -6.02
N GLN A 587 31.46 -24.73 -5.30
CA GLN A 587 31.34 -24.46 -3.86
C GLN A 587 31.95 -23.09 -3.49
N LEU A 588 31.57 -22.06 -4.25
CA LEU A 588 32.22 -20.73 -4.14
C LEU A 588 31.72 -19.90 -2.96
N MET A 589 30.76 -20.40 -2.20
CA MET A 589 30.30 -19.79 -0.94
C MET A 589 31.32 -20.11 0.17
N PRO A 590 31.78 -19.11 0.94
CA PRO A 590 32.67 -19.37 2.07
C PRO A 590 32.04 -20.34 3.08
N ASP A 591 32.81 -21.30 3.61
CA ASP A 591 32.32 -22.30 4.56
C ASP A 591 31.71 -21.66 5.82
N THR A 592 32.28 -20.54 6.28
CA THR A 592 31.77 -19.78 7.43
C THR A 592 30.40 -19.18 7.16
N VAL A 593 30.15 -18.69 5.95
CA VAL A 593 28.85 -18.18 5.50
C VAL A 593 27.86 -19.33 5.30
N GLY A 594 28.30 -20.40 4.63
CA GLY A 594 27.46 -21.58 4.38
C GLY A 594 26.98 -22.23 5.68
N SER A 595 27.88 -22.36 6.67
CA SER A 595 27.55 -22.88 8.01
C SER A 595 26.56 -21.97 8.74
N ALA A 596 26.81 -20.65 8.73
CA ALA A 596 25.90 -19.68 9.36
C ALA A 596 24.49 -19.72 8.73
N LEU A 597 24.40 -19.91 7.41
CA LEU A 597 23.13 -19.98 6.69
C LEU A 597 22.28 -21.23 7.01
N VAL A 598 22.87 -22.28 7.60
CA VAL A 598 22.13 -23.49 8.01
C VAL A 598 22.05 -23.68 9.52
N ASP A 599 22.85 -22.96 10.31
CA ASP A 599 22.93 -23.02 11.78
C ASP A 599 22.49 -21.71 12.47
N SER A 600 21.55 -20.98 11.88
CA SER A 600 21.03 -19.72 12.45
C SER A 600 19.60 -19.43 12.00
N SER A 601 18.93 -18.56 12.76
CA SER A 601 17.70 -17.91 12.30
C SER A 601 18.00 -17.01 11.11
N LEU A 602 17.14 -17.02 10.10
CA LEU A 602 17.37 -16.27 8.85
C LEU A 602 16.35 -15.14 8.76
N LEU A 603 16.80 -13.93 8.47
CA LEU A 603 15.93 -12.77 8.27
C LEU A 603 16.04 -12.31 6.82
N PHE A 604 15.06 -12.63 5.97
CA PHE A 604 15.00 -12.14 4.60
C PHE A 604 14.33 -10.77 4.56
N LEU A 605 15.11 -9.73 4.25
CA LEU A 605 14.72 -8.33 4.28
C LEU A 605 14.91 -7.71 2.90
N GLY A 606 13.97 -6.87 2.46
CA GLY A 606 14.11 -6.13 1.20
C GLY A 606 14.04 -6.98 -0.08
N PHE A 607 13.35 -8.14 -0.06
CA PHE A 607 13.14 -8.98 -1.25
C PHE A 607 11.68 -8.98 -1.69
N ARG A 608 11.43 -9.04 -3.00
CA ARG A 608 10.22 -9.67 -3.54
C ARG A 608 10.51 -11.14 -3.78
N LEU A 609 9.60 -12.02 -3.36
CA LEU A 609 9.80 -13.46 -3.48
C LEU A 609 9.76 -13.95 -4.95
N THR A 610 9.27 -13.12 -5.88
CA THR A 610 9.28 -13.37 -7.32
C THR A 610 10.59 -13.00 -8.00
N ASP A 611 11.43 -12.16 -7.38
CA ASP A 611 12.61 -11.59 -8.04
C ASP A 611 13.76 -12.61 -8.16
N TRP A 612 14.57 -12.44 -9.21
CA TRP A 612 15.76 -13.26 -9.47
C TRP A 612 16.71 -13.33 -8.29
N HIS A 613 16.97 -12.20 -7.63
CA HIS A 613 17.87 -12.09 -6.48
C HIS A 613 17.53 -13.10 -5.39
N PHE A 614 16.25 -13.14 -5.00
CA PHE A 614 15.77 -14.03 -3.95
C PHE A 614 15.78 -15.48 -4.41
N ARG A 615 15.21 -15.77 -5.60
CA ARG A 615 15.05 -17.15 -6.08
C ARG A 615 16.38 -17.86 -6.28
N VAL A 616 17.40 -17.17 -6.80
CA VAL A 616 18.74 -17.73 -7.00
C VAL A 616 19.45 -17.95 -5.67
N LEU A 617 19.43 -16.96 -4.76
CA LEU A 617 20.02 -17.11 -3.43
C LEU A 617 19.36 -18.23 -2.62
N PHE A 618 18.03 -18.27 -2.59
CA PHE A 618 17.28 -19.32 -1.88
C PHE A 618 17.60 -20.70 -2.44
N ARG A 619 17.69 -20.85 -3.77
CA ARG A 619 18.05 -22.13 -4.40
C ARG A 619 19.48 -22.56 -4.09
N LEU A 620 20.43 -21.63 -4.02
CA LEU A 620 21.78 -21.91 -3.57
C LEU A 620 21.80 -22.40 -2.12
N MET A 621 21.06 -21.74 -1.23
CA MET A 621 20.94 -22.16 0.17
C MET A 621 20.36 -23.56 0.32
N MET A 622 19.31 -23.91 -0.44
CA MET A 622 18.72 -25.25 -0.43
C MET A 622 19.63 -26.33 -1.03
N SER A 623 20.72 -25.94 -1.67
CA SER A 623 21.76 -26.85 -2.18
C SER A 623 22.91 -27.07 -1.18
N LEU A 624 22.98 -26.30 -0.09
CA LEU A 624 24.00 -26.44 0.95
C LEU A 624 23.82 -27.75 1.74
N GLY A 625 24.93 -28.32 2.19
CA GLY A 625 24.92 -29.45 3.12
C GLY A 625 24.45 -29.02 4.51
N GLY A 626 23.71 -29.89 5.20
CA GLY A 626 23.21 -29.63 6.55
C GLY A 626 21.96 -28.74 6.63
N LYS A 627 21.28 -28.52 5.50
CA LYS A 627 20.00 -27.78 5.41
C LYS A 627 18.89 -28.38 6.28
N GLU A 628 19.00 -29.65 6.68
CA GLU A 628 18.06 -30.30 7.58
C GLU A 628 18.01 -29.60 8.95
N ARG A 629 19.06 -28.85 9.33
CA ARG A 629 19.15 -28.07 10.57
C ARG A 629 18.35 -26.77 10.53
N LEU A 630 17.94 -26.30 9.35
CA LEU A 630 17.07 -25.12 9.23
C LEU A 630 15.78 -25.29 10.04
N LYS A 631 15.22 -26.50 10.09
CA LYS A 631 13.99 -26.77 10.86
C LYS A 631 14.13 -26.49 12.36
N ASP A 632 15.36 -26.44 12.89
CA ASP A 632 15.66 -26.22 14.30
C ASP A 632 15.68 -24.71 14.66
N TYR A 633 15.57 -23.82 13.67
CA TYR A 633 15.55 -22.37 13.84
C TYR A 633 14.25 -21.74 13.33
N CYS A 634 13.99 -20.52 13.80
CA CYS A 634 12.90 -19.69 13.30
C CYS A 634 13.41 -18.79 12.18
N HIS A 635 12.75 -18.81 11.03
CA HIS A 635 13.12 -17.99 9.89
C HIS A 635 12.00 -17.01 9.57
N VAL A 636 12.35 -15.77 9.22
CA VAL A 636 11.37 -14.75 8.88
C VAL A 636 11.67 -14.18 7.50
N ALA A 637 10.65 -14.10 6.66
CA ALA A 637 10.70 -13.33 5.42
C ALA A 637 9.74 -12.14 5.51
N VAL A 638 10.28 -10.94 5.34
CA VAL A 638 9.48 -9.71 5.35
C VAL A 638 8.98 -9.43 3.95
N GLN A 639 7.67 -9.31 3.80
CA GLN A 639 6.99 -8.97 2.56
C GLN A 639 6.14 -7.74 2.74
N LEU A 640 6.48 -6.70 1.98
CA LEU A 640 5.66 -5.51 1.85
C LEU A 640 4.31 -5.88 1.25
N ASP A 641 3.25 -5.54 1.97
CA ASP A 641 1.87 -5.72 1.53
C ASP A 641 1.34 -4.64 0.54
N PRO A 642 2.15 -4.15 -0.43
CA PRO A 642 1.57 -3.51 -1.60
C PRO A 642 2.31 -3.87 -2.90
N ASP A 643 1.94 -5.03 -3.47
CA ASP A 643 1.81 -5.23 -4.93
C ASP A 643 0.35 -5.64 -5.29
N MET A 644 -0.59 -5.41 -4.36
CA MET A 644 -2.01 -5.75 -4.45
C MET A 644 -2.75 -5.13 -5.64
N GLN A 645 -2.18 -4.12 -6.32
CA GLN A 645 -2.81 -3.50 -7.48
C GLN A 645 -2.67 -4.34 -8.75
N ARG A 646 -1.63 -5.18 -8.86
CA ARG A 646 -1.39 -6.04 -10.02
C ARG A 646 -1.85 -7.49 -9.81
N MET A 647 -1.98 -7.93 -8.56
CA MET A 647 -2.39 -9.29 -8.25
C MET A 647 -3.92 -9.45 -8.20
N SER A 648 -4.41 -10.49 -8.86
CA SER A 648 -5.83 -10.85 -8.90
C SER A 648 -6.32 -11.43 -7.57
N ASP A 649 -5.45 -12.02 -6.76
CA ASP A 649 -5.79 -12.65 -5.48
C ASP A 649 -4.63 -12.47 -4.49
N VAL A 650 -4.83 -11.56 -3.53
CA VAL A 650 -3.82 -11.21 -2.52
C VAL A 650 -3.66 -12.35 -1.54
N ASP A 651 -4.76 -12.83 -0.95
CA ASP A 651 -4.74 -13.85 0.10
C ASP A 651 -4.27 -15.21 -0.45
N GLY A 652 -4.66 -15.56 -1.67
CA GLY A 652 -4.10 -16.73 -2.36
C GLY A 652 -2.61 -16.60 -2.67
N ALA A 653 -2.11 -15.40 -2.98
CA ALA A 653 -0.67 -15.17 -3.12
C ALA A 653 0.05 -15.31 -1.76
N LYS A 654 -0.52 -14.78 -0.68
CA LYS A 654 0.00 -14.95 0.69
C LYS A 654 0.10 -16.44 1.05
N ALA A 655 -0.97 -17.21 0.79
CA ALA A 655 -1.02 -18.64 1.05
C ALA A 655 -0.06 -19.45 0.17
N TYR A 656 0.05 -19.11 -1.12
CA TYR A 656 1.00 -19.75 -2.04
C TYR A 656 2.45 -19.55 -1.58
N LEU A 657 2.82 -18.32 -1.23
CA LEU A 657 4.16 -17.99 -0.78
C LEU A 657 4.45 -18.72 0.54
N ALA A 658 3.55 -18.65 1.51
CA ALA A 658 3.67 -19.40 2.76
C ALA A 658 3.83 -20.92 2.53
N ALA A 659 3.10 -21.51 1.57
CA ALA A 659 3.22 -22.93 1.23
C ALA A 659 4.51 -23.27 0.47
N TYR A 660 4.96 -22.39 -0.43
CA TYR A 660 6.19 -22.55 -1.22
C TYR A 660 7.42 -22.53 -0.32
N PHE A 661 7.44 -21.67 0.72
CA PHE A 661 8.56 -21.54 1.65
C PHE A 661 8.44 -22.39 2.92
N GLY A 662 7.22 -22.60 3.42
CA GLY A 662 6.97 -23.25 4.70
C GLY A 662 7.24 -24.76 4.74
N LYS A 663 7.28 -25.45 3.59
CA LYS A 663 7.49 -26.91 3.57
C LYS A 663 8.95 -27.34 3.76
N GLU A 664 9.91 -26.52 3.38
CA GLU A 664 11.34 -26.90 3.40
C GLU A 664 12.16 -26.17 4.46
N ALA A 665 11.73 -24.98 4.89
CA ALA A 665 12.56 -24.10 5.71
C ALA A 665 11.83 -23.37 6.86
N ASN A 666 10.61 -23.77 7.26
CA ASN A 666 9.86 -23.14 8.38
C ASN A 666 9.90 -21.60 8.39
N ILE A 667 9.73 -20.98 7.21
CA ILE A 667 9.79 -19.52 7.08
C ILE A 667 8.41 -18.93 7.40
N ASP A 668 8.36 -18.13 8.46
CA ASP A 668 7.22 -17.30 8.81
C ASP A 668 7.26 -15.98 8.01
N VAL A 669 6.13 -15.59 7.41
CA VAL A 669 6.04 -14.36 6.61
C VAL A 669 5.52 -13.21 7.47
N TYR A 670 6.32 -12.15 7.59
CA TYR A 670 5.91 -10.89 8.19
C TYR A 670 5.39 -9.95 7.10
N TRP A 671 4.15 -9.50 7.21
CA TRP A 671 3.51 -8.58 6.26
C TRP A 671 3.75 -7.15 6.70
N GLY A 672 4.63 -6.42 6.00
CA GLY A 672 5.01 -5.05 6.34
C GLY A 672 6.30 -4.63 5.64
N SER A 673 6.74 -3.39 5.86
CA SER A 673 8.07 -2.95 5.42
C SER A 673 9.18 -3.63 6.21
N SER A 674 10.40 -3.64 5.65
CA SER A 674 11.55 -4.17 6.39
C SER A 674 11.89 -3.28 7.57
N GLU A 675 11.63 -1.98 7.44
CA GLU A 675 11.67 -0.96 8.49
C GLU A 675 10.67 -1.29 9.61
N ASP A 676 9.41 -1.60 9.29
CA ASP A 676 8.40 -1.99 10.28
C ASP A 676 8.84 -3.23 11.08
N PHE A 677 9.34 -4.25 10.38
CA PHE A 677 9.80 -5.48 11.02
C PHE A 677 11.01 -5.22 11.92
N LEU A 678 11.99 -4.46 11.45
CA LEU A 678 13.21 -4.16 12.21
C LEU A 678 12.89 -3.30 13.43
N ALA A 679 11.99 -2.32 13.32
CA ALA A 679 11.50 -1.54 14.45
C ALA A 679 10.79 -2.43 15.48
N ALA A 680 9.92 -3.34 15.04
CA ALA A 680 9.24 -4.29 15.91
C ALA A 680 10.22 -5.25 16.60
N LEU A 681 11.22 -5.78 15.87
CA LEU A 681 12.27 -6.63 16.42
C LEU A 681 13.11 -5.88 17.46
N GLY A 682 13.48 -4.62 17.20
CA GLY A 682 14.21 -3.78 18.13
C GLY A 682 13.44 -3.54 19.43
N GLY A 683 12.15 -3.19 19.33
CA GLY A 683 11.27 -3.02 20.50
C GLY A 683 11.08 -4.31 21.30
N ALA A 684 10.91 -5.45 20.62
CA ALA A 684 10.76 -6.75 21.27
C ALA A 684 12.05 -7.19 21.99
N LEU A 685 13.22 -6.89 21.43
CA LEU A 685 14.51 -7.15 22.08
C LEU A 685 14.70 -6.31 23.35
N GLN A 686 14.26 -5.05 23.34
CA GLN A 686 14.31 -4.14 24.50
C GLN A 686 13.35 -4.57 25.62
N ALA A 687 12.08 -4.82 25.29
CA ALA A 687 11.04 -5.12 26.29
C ALA A 687 11.33 -6.38 27.13
N GLU A 688 11.87 -7.42 26.52
CA GLU A 688 12.29 -8.63 27.25
C GLU A 688 13.66 -8.47 27.96
N GLY A 689 14.50 -7.51 27.53
CA GLY A 689 15.74 -7.16 28.24
C GLY A 689 15.44 -6.49 29.58
N ASP A 690 14.50 -5.54 29.57
CA ASP A 690 14.03 -4.87 30.79
C ASP A 690 13.34 -5.87 31.75
N ALA A 691 12.59 -6.85 31.23
CA ALA A 691 11.96 -7.90 32.04
C ALA A 691 12.97 -8.88 32.66
N ALA A 692 14.12 -9.11 32.02
CA ALA A 692 15.19 -9.97 32.54
C ALA A 692 16.05 -9.28 33.61
N GLU A 693 16.14 -7.94 33.62
CA GLU A 693 16.79 -7.17 34.68
C GLU A 693 15.93 -7.06 35.97
N GLU A 694 14.63 -7.35 35.89
CA GLU A 694 13.71 -7.36 37.04
C GLU A 694 13.56 -8.74 37.73
N GLU A 695 14.10 -9.82 37.16
CA GLU A 695 14.16 -11.13 37.84
C GLU A 695 15.40 -11.19 38.77
N PRO A 696 15.25 -11.53 40.06
CA PRO A 696 16.39 -11.62 40.96
C PRO A 696 17.32 -12.76 40.53
N GLU A 697 18.62 -12.48 40.46
CA GLU A 697 19.69 -13.44 40.15
C GLU A 697 19.44 -14.80 40.82
N ALA A 698 18.93 -15.76 40.03
CA ALA A 698 18.92 -17.16 40.42
C ALA A 698 20.37 -17.65 40.33
N SER A 699 20.86 -18.13 41.47
CA SER A 699 22.21 -18.62 41.70
C SER A 699 22.76 -19.48 40.57
N ASP A 700 23.97 -19.13 40.11
CA ASP A 700 24.90 -20.02 39.41
C ASP A 700 25.06 -21.32 40.21
N ASP A 701 24.47 -22.41 39.71
CA ASP A 701 24.89 -23.78 39.98
C ASP A 701 24.29 -24.67 38.88
N ASP A 702 25.08 -24.95 37.84
CA ASP A 702 25.07 -26.26 37.15
C ASP A 702 26.24 -26.33 36.15
N GLU A 703 27.45 -26.47 36.71
CA GLU A 703 28.58 -27.12 36.03
C GLU A 703 28.22 -28.61 35.84
N TRP A 704 27.95 -29.02 34.60
CA TRP A 704 27.98 -30.44 34.22
C TRP A 704 29.06 -30.65 33.16
N ASP A 705 30.29 -30.70 33.65
CA ASP A 705 31.43 -31.25 32.94
C ASP A 705 31.32 -32.79 32.98
N PHE A 706 31.15 -33.42 31.82
CA PHE A 706 31.34 -34.87 31.67
C PHE A 706 32.42 -35.16 30.61
N LEU A 707 33.66 -35.12 31.11
CA LEU A 707 34.74 -36.10 30.98
C LEU A 707 35.19 -36.62 29.60
N SER A 708 36.48 -36.31 29.36
CA SER A 708 37.60 -37.19 28.91
C SER A 708 37.58 -37.86 27.55
#